data_AF-A0A6G1KBN4-F1
#
_entry.id   AF-A0A6G1KBN4-F1
#
_cell.length_a   1.000
_cell.length_b   1.000
_cell.length_c   1.000
_cell.angle_alpha   90.00
_cell.angle_beta   90.00
_cell.angle_gamma   90.00
#
_symmetry.space_group_name_H-M   'P 1'
#
loop_
_entity.id
_entity.type
_entity.pdbx_description
1 polymer ?
#
loop_
_entity_poly.entity_id
_entity_poly.type
_entity_poly.pdbx_seq_one_letter_code
_entity_poly.pdbx_strand_id
1 'polypeptide(L)'
;MDPRTWFRDLTAYFLYVLFTATLGPLLFGFHLAELNAPEDVIRCKKTAIVAASANLPQCMEMGPTQWGAVGSMYTLGGLFGALSAGPLAGRYGRRRTMLYTTIFFVLGPIFEALSPNLGTMAFGRLISGVGAGASVVVVPIFISEIAPPAERGFFGAFTQVMCNVGILIAQLLGYFLSHGQYWRIVLAAGGIIGVSQSLGLLLSVESPKYLAEQGDMVQARRILRRIRGEKSDIDEEINGWGLEGSTEVTDEEPLLRNEGVDANASAPTRQSKEAALSIMEVLRHPEYKKAAFAVVMVMIAQQFSGINSIVMYGVSLLANVLKSNSALLNLAVSAINIVVTASCAPLADKLGRKICLLNSLAGMGISSLLLAVGIMNKIPILSAVAVLLFVSSFALGLGPVPFILSSELVGPDAVGATQSIALGANWIATFVVAQFFPILSAALDGGRVYFIFAALSAFFFGYIFIYVPETHGRKTIDEVWGRERRASSPRQLNGFTLNPPTYQHEQHALQNGVATRALDHDRLPSMISPAFTPPATPGFSTPSHPRPPRSIPVDSTVSDSPAPNLLPTLPIVECEVRARIPTTTGHEMWLHVYRNNVDTKEHLAIVFGTNIRSRSLDAERPGETELDRMTRGAYVGRLYPGRTSSRVEQLKRAEGMKSKGLSSASSSEKADSVYLERSNGLATPSSTASSESDFNANNLELPLVRIHSECYTGETVWSARCDCGEQLDEAARLMADPHLSPMGGAVIYLRQEGRGIGLGEKLKAYNLQDLGNDTYEANIMLRHPADARSYGLATAMLMDLGLGGEDGIRLLTNNPDKVRAVEGPGREVVVRERVAMVPLAWKTGGKEGVHGVEVEKYLSTKIEKFKHMLSQK
;
A
#
# COMPACT_ATOMS: atom_id res chain seq x y z
N MET A 1 21.27 3.20 -0.20
CA MET A 1 21.20 3.32 1.27
C MET A 1 22.42 2.66 1.88
N ASP A 2 23.01 3.27 2.90
CA ASP A 2 24.28 2.86 3.53
C ASP A 2 23.99 1.86 4.69
N PRO A 3 24.50 0.62 4.67
CA PRO A 3 24.24 -0.38 5.72
C PRO A 3 24.72 0.04 7.13
N ARG A 4 25.52 1.11 7.25
CA ARG A 4 25.95 1.67 8.53
C ARG A 4 24.84 2.42 9.28
N THR A 5 23.78 2.87 8.61
CA THR A 5 22.65 3.54 9.27
C THR A 5 21.63 2.57 9.86
N TRP A 6 21.56 1.32 9.38
CA TRP A 6 20.62 0.29 9.86
C TRP A 6 20.77 -0.05 11.35
N PHE A 7 21.99 -0.01 11.86
CA PHE A 7 22.26 -0.40 13.26
C PHE A 7 22.14 0.76 14.25
N ARG A 8 21.98 2.00 13.79
CA ARG A 8 22.04 3.19 14.66
C ARG A 8 20.77 3.39 15.48
N ASP A 9 19.64 2.84 15.02
CA ASP A 9 18.31 3.02 15.60
C ASP A 9 17.71 1.73 16.20
N LEU A 10 18.51 0.67 16.37
CA LEU A 10 18.06 -0.60 16.94
C LEU A 10 18.25 -0.65 18.47
N THR A 11 17.17 -0.92 19.21
CA THR A 11 17.26 -1.12 20.66
C THR A 11 17.70 -2.54 21.00
N ALA A 12 18.40 -2.70 22.14
CA ALA A 12 18.73 -4.03 22.68
C ALA A 12 17.47 -4.87 22.95
N TYR A 13 16.36 -4.20 23.30
CA TYR A 13 15.08 -4.88 23.52
C TYR A 13 14.47 -5.42 22.23
N PHE A 14 14.55 -4.68 21.12
CA PHE A 14 14.15 -5.19 19.80
C PHE A 14 14.96 -6.43 19.41
N LEU A 15 16.28 -6.39 19.58
CA LEU A 15 17.15 -7.54 19.28
C LEU A 15 16.80 -8.76 20.13
N TYR A 16 16.48 -8.56 21.41
CA TYR A 16 16.01 -9.61 22.31
C TYR A 16 14.70 -10.26 21.82
N VAL A 17 13.71 -9.44 21.46
CA VAL A 17 12.41 -9.93 20.98
C VAL A 17 12.56 -10.65 19.64
N LEU A 18 13.37 -10.11 18.73
CA LEU A 18 13.68 -10.74 17.44
C LEU A 18 14.38 -12.09 17.62
N PHE A 19 15.43 -12.15 18.45
CA PHE A 19 16.16 -13.39 18.75
C PHE A 19 15.21 -14.44 19.34
N THR A 20 14.42 -14.07 20.33
CA THR A 20 13.46 -14.98 20.98
C THR A 20 12.42 -15.51 20.01
N ALA A 21 11.87 -14.66 19.14
CA ALA A 21 10.90 -15.10 18.13
C ALA A 21 11.54 -16.05 17.11
N THR A 22 12.78 -15.76 16.68
CA THR A 22 13.48 -16.55 15.66
C THR A 22 14.02 -17.90 16.15
N LEU A 23 13.98 -18.19 17.45
CA LEU A 23 14.21 -19.55 17.97
C LEU A 23 13.20 -20.58 17.40
N GLY A 24 12.01 -20.14 17.02
CA GLY A 24 11.00 -20.99 16.38
C GLY A 24 11.42 -21.50 14.98
N PRO A 25 11.76 -20.61 14.02
CA PRO A 25 12.40 -20.98 12.76
C PRO A 25 13.66 -21.83 12.93
N LEU A 26 14.49 -21.53 13.96
CA LEU A 26 15.63 -22.37 14.30
C LEU A 26 15.20 -23.80 14.65
N LEU A 27 14.20 -23.97 15.52
CA LEU A 27 13.64 -25.28 15.86
C LEU A 27 13.04 -26.00 14.65
N PHE A 28 12.37 -25.29 13.74
CA PHE A 28 11.92 -25.87 12.47
C PHE A 28 13.08 -26.48 11.67
N GLY A 29 14.18 -25.74 11.52
CA GLY A 29 15.37 -26.22 10.81
C GLY A 29 16.09 -27.36 11.55
N PHE A 30 16.15 -27.26 12.88
CA PHE A 30 16.72 -28.28 13.75
C PHE A 30 16.01 -29.63 13.57
N HIS A 31 14.69 -29.65 13.76
CA HIS A 31 13.88 -30.86 13.62
C HIS A 31 13.87 -31.40 12.19
N LEU A 32 14.03 -30.54 11.18
CA LEU A 32 14.15 -31.01 9.81
C LEU A 32 15.41 -31.86 9.58
N ALA A 33 16.52 -31.57 10.28
CA ALA A 33 17.83 -32.19 10.05
C ALA A 33 18.31 -33.14 11.15
N GLU A 34 17.70 -33.16 12.33
CA GLU A 34 18.17 -33.91 13.52
C GLU A 34 18.34 -35.42 13.31
N LEU A 35 17.57 -36.03 12.40
CA LEU A 35 17.65 -37.46 12.09
C LEU A 35 18.71 -37.82 11.05
N ASN A 36 19.27 -36.84 10.34
CA ASN A 36 20.15 -37.08 9.19
C ASN A 36 21.48 -37.75 9.58
N ALA A 37 22.24 -37.12 10.49
CA ALA A 37 23.51 -37.65 10.96
C ALA A 37 23.40 -38.96 11.79
N PRO A 38 22.45 -39.09 12.74
CA PRO A 38 22.31 -40.30 13.53
C PRO A 38 21.58 -41.46 12.83
N GLU A 39 21.17 -41.33 11.55
CA GLU A 39 20.38 -42.35 10.83
C GLU A 39 20.96 -43.77 11.02
N ASP A 40 22.24 -43.96 10.71
CA ASP A 40 22.85 -45.29 10.73
C ASP A 40 22.94 -45.89 12.15
N VAL A 41 22.98 -45.05 13.18
CA VAL A 41 22.99 -45.49 14.58
C VAL A 41 21.59 -45.80 15.06
N ILE A 42 20.61 -44.95 14.74
CA ILE A 42 19.21 -45.17 15.10
C ILE A 42 18.70 -46.45 14.43
N ARG A 43 19.08 -46.72 13.17
CA ARG A 43 18.60 -47.86 12.39
C ARG A 43 19.38 -49.17 12.57
N CYS A 44 20.27 -49.25 13.58
CA CYS A 44 21.11 -50.42 13.85
C CYS A 44 22.07 -50.83 12.70
N LYS A 45 22.44 -49.92 11.77
CA LYS A 45 23.36 -50.25 10.66
C LYS A 45 24.81 -50.35 11.10
N LYS A 46 25.20 -49.62 12.16
CA LYS A 46 26.53 -49.75 12.79
C LYS A 46 26.46 -50.76 13.93
N THR A 47 27.27 -51.83 13.85
CA THR A 47 27.41 -52.86 14.88
C THR A 47 28.14 -52.32 16.12
N ALA A 48 27.48 -51.48 16.90
CA ALA A 48 27.95 -51.10 18.23
C ALA A 48 27.42 -52.14 19.24
N ILE A 49 28.34 -52.99 19.71
CA ILE A 49 28.27 -53.97 20.80
C ILE A 49 26.97 -53.92 21.60
N VAL A 50 26.22 -55.02 21.54
CA VAL A 50 25.01 -55.31 22.34
C VAL A 50 25.38 -55.34 23.82
N ALA A 51 25.36 -54.18 24.46
CA ALA A 51 25.38 -54.07 25.92
C ALA A 51 24.15 -53.24 26.32
N ALA A 52 23.02 -53.94 26.39
CA ALA A 52 21.79 -53.38 26.93
C ALA A 52 21.98 -53.05 28.42
N SER A 53 22.06 -51.76 28.73
CA SER A 53 21.64 -51.19 30.01
C SER A 53 21.30 -49.72 29.76
N ALA A 54 20.22 -49.10 30.24
CA ALA A 54 19.11 -49.52 31.09
C ALA A 54 17.78 -49.05 30.45
N ASN A 55 16.74 -49.89 30.48
CA ASN A 55 15.34 -49.64 30.10
C ASN A 55 14.98 -49.12 28.68
N LEU A 56 15.92 -48.57 27.89
CA LEU A 56 15.65 -48.09 26.52
C LEU A 56 16.54 -48.79 25.47
N PRO A 57 16.04 -49.06 24.26
CA PRO A 57 16.80 -49.77 23.22
C PRO A 57 17.94 -48.92 22.65
N GLN A 58 19.05 -49.58 22.32
CA GLN A 58 20.25 -48.92 21.79
C GLN A 58 20.00 -48.28 20.41
N CYS A 59 19.28 -49.02 19.58
CA CYS A 59 18.87 -48.67 18.23
C CYS A 59 17.54 -49.38 17.94
N MET A 60 16.89 -49.04 16.84
CA MET A 60 15.62 -49.61 16.38
C MET A 60 15.81 -50.15 14.96
N GLU A 61 15.51 -51.43 14.73
CA GLU A 61 15.58 -51.99 13.39
C GLU A 61 14.45 -51.44 12.51
N MET A 62 14.82 -50.77 11.41
CA MET A 62 13.87 -50.06 10.56
C MET A 62 14.26 -50.15 9.08
N GLY A 63 13.31 -50.60 8.26
CA GLY A 63 13.42 -50.54 6.80
C GLY A 63 13.33 -49.09 6.25
N PRO A 64 13.68 -48.87 4.97
CA PRO A 64 13.56 -47.54 4.34
C PRO A 64 12.16 -46.93 4.43
N THR A 65 11.11 -47.75 4.29
CA THR A 65 9.71 -47.31 4.39
C THR A 65 9.35 -46.80 5.78
N GLN A 66 9.78 -47.51 6.83
CA GLN A 66 9.54 -47.12 8.22
C GLN A 66 10.34 -45.87 8.60
N TRP A 67 11.58 -45.76 8.11
CA TRP A 67 12.40 -44.55 8.29
C TRP A 67 11.76 -43.33 7.62
N GLY A 68 11.31 -43.49 6.37
CA GLY A 68 10.56 -42.46 5.65
C GLY A 68 9.28 -42.05 6.39
N ALA A 69 8.59 -43.00 7.04
CA ALA A 69 7.40 -42.71 7.85
C ALA A 69 7.72 -41.85 9.09
N VAL A 70 8.84 -42.11 9.79
CA VAL A 70 9.29 -41.24 10.90
C VAL A 70 9.62 -39.83 10.41
N GLY A 71 10.29 -39.75 9.25
CA GLY A 71 10.60 -38.47 8.61
C GLY A 71 9.34 -37.69 8.23
N SER A 72 8.36 -38.37 7.65
CA SER A 72 7.13 -37.76 7.12
C SER A 72 6.08 -37.42 8.19
N MET A 73 6.09 -38.08 9.35
CA MET A 73 5.19 -37.68 10.46
C MET A 73 5.48 -36.26 10.95
N TYR A 74 6.73 -35.82 10.93
CA TYR A 74 7.09 -34.43 11.23
C TYR A 74 6.42 -33.44 10.27
N THR A 75 6.41 -33.75 8.98
CA THR A 75 5.84 -32.86 7.96
C THR A 75 4.31 -32.88 7.99
N LEU A 76 3.71 -34.03 8.32
CA LEU A 76 2.28 -34.15 8.58
C LEU A 76 1.85 -33.29 9.78
N GLY A 77 2.63 -33.31 10.87
CA GLY A 77 2.42 -32.41 12.00
C GLY A 77 2.53 -30.94 11.59
N GLY A 78 3.54 -30.63 10.76
CA GLY A 78 3.75 -29.31 10.17
C GLY A 78 2.53 -28.78 9.42
N LEU A 79 1.87 -29.63 8.63
CA LEU A 79 0.63 -29.27 7.93
C LEU A 79 -0.48 -28.85 8.91
N PHE A 80 -0.72 -29.64 9.97
CA PHE A 80 -1.73 -29.31 10.98
C PHE A 80 -1.39 -28.01 11.73
N GLY A 81 -0.11 -27.84 12.09
CA GLY A 81 0.38 -26.62 12.72
C GLY A 81 0.18 -25.38 11.85
N ALA A 82 0.56 -25.45 10.58
CA ALA A 82 0.48 -24.32 9.65
C ALA A 82 -0.96 -23.90 9.35
N LEU A 83 -1.88 -24.86 9.17
CA LEU A 83 -3.30 -24.57 8.89
C LEU A 83 -4.04 -23.99 10.10
N SER A 84 -3.65 -24.36 11.32
CA SER A 84 -4.28 -23.87 12.54
C SER A 84 -3.70 -22.53 13.04
N ALA A 85 -2.43 -22.25 12.75
CA ALA A 85 -1.72 -21.10 13.28
C ALA A 85 -2.31 -19.74 12.93
N GLY A 86 -2.77 -19.53 11.68
CA GLY A 86 -3.36 -18.25 11.24
C GLY A 86 -4.57 -17.83 12.09
N PRO A 87 -5.63 -18.68 12.17
CA PRO A 87 -6.78 -18.41 13.02
C PRO A 87 -6.43 -18.21 14.51
N LEU A 88 -5.50 -19.00 15.05
CA LEU A 88 -5.04 -18.87 16.43
C LEU A 88 -4.31 -17.53 16.67
N ALA A 89 -3.43 -17.11 15.76
CA ALA A 89 -2.70 -15.83 15.86
C ALA A 89 -3.62 -14.61 15.75
N GLY A 90 -4.69 -14.72 14.96
CA GLY A 90 -5.73 -13.68 14.88
C GLY A 90 -6.60 -13.59 16.14
N ARG A 91 -6.89 -14.73 16.79
CA ARG A 91 -7.76 -14.77 17.99
C ARG A 91 -7.03 -14.48 19.29
N TYR A 92 -5.84 -15.05 19.48
CA TYR A 92 -5.12 -15.01 20.76
C TYR A 92 -3.92 -14.05 20.77
N GLY A 93 -3.53 -13.51 19.61
CA GLY A 93 -2.33 -12.70 19.45
C GLY A 93 -1.11 -13.52 19.00
N ARG A 94 -0.05 -12.83 18.58
CA ARG A 94 1.13 -13.45 17.98
C ARG A 94 2.01 -14.07 19.07
N ARG A 95 2.29 -13.36 20.16
CA ARG A 95 3.11 -13.85 21.30
C ARG A 95 2.49 -15.07 21.96
N ARG A 96 1.18 -15.03 22.28
CA ARG A 96 0.52 -16.18 22.93
C ARG A 96 0.50 -17.41 22.03
N THR A 97 0.30 -17.21 20.73
CA THR A 97 0.34 -18.33 19.78
C THR A 97 1.75 -18.94 19.71
N MET A 98 2.82 -18.13 19.69
CA MET A 98 4.18 -18.65 19.80
C MET A 98 4.44 -19.37 21.13
N LEU A 99 3.88 -18.91 22.25
CA LEU A 99 3.98 -19.65 23.52
C LEU A 99 3.33 -21.04 23.42
N TYR A 100 2.17 -21.15 22.78
CA TYR A 100 1.56 -22.47 22.53
C TYR A 100 2.43 -23.35 21.63
N THR A 101 3.13 -22.80 20.62
CA THR A 101 4.04 -23.61 19.80
C THR A 101 5.21 -24.17 20.63
N THR A 102 5.69 -23.45 21.65
CA THR A 102 6.77 -23.96 22.53
C THR A 102 6.36 -25.20 23.31
N ILE A 103 5.08 -25.39 23.63
CA ILE A 103 4.59 -26.62 24.29
C ILE A 103 4.90 -27.84 23.41
N PHE A 104 4.62 -27.74 22.11
CA PHE A 104 4.91 -28.80 21.15
C PHE A 104 6.42 -29.00 20.94
N PHE A 105 7.20 -27.91 20.88
CA PHE A 105 8.66 -27.98 20.80
C PHE A 105 9.34 -28.53 22.05
N VAL A 106 8.65 -28.62 23.18
CA VAL A 106 9.18 -29.29 24.39
C VAL A 106 8.69 -30.74 24.45
N LEU A 107 7.39 -30.97 24.24
CA LEU A 107 6.81 -32.31 24.36
C LEU A 107 7.30 -33.27 23.28
N GLY A 108 7.40 -32.82 22.02
CA GLY A 108 7.84 -33.67 20.90
C GLY A 108 9.23 -34.25 21.13
N PRO A 109 10.24 -33.42 21.42
CA PRO A 109 11.59 -33.87 21.76
C PRO A 109 11.69 -34.81 22.96
N ILE A 110 10.81 -34.66 23.96
CA ILE A 110 10.74 -35.61 25.09
C ILE A 110 10.33 -37.00 24.60
N PHE A 111 9.29 -37.09 23.78
CA PHE A 111 8.86 -38.37 23.19
C PHE A 111 9.91 -38.97 22.27
N GLU A 112 10.60 -38.13 21.49
CA GLU A 112 11.66 -38.56 20.58
C GLU A 112 12.91 -39.07 21.33
N ALA A 113 13.40 -38.31 22.31
CA ALA A 113 14.58 -38.68 23.09
C ALA A 113 14.35 -39.93 23.95
N LEU A 114 13.13 -40.11 24.48
CA LEU A 114 12.75 -41.25 25.31
C LEU A 114 12.10 -42.39 24.53
N SER A 115 12.12 -42.37 23.19
CA SER A 115 11.38 -43.34 22.37
C SER A 115 11.89 -44.78 22.57
N PRO A 116 11.02 -45.74 22.97
CA PRO A 116 11.37 -47.17 23.02
C PRO A 116 11.02 -47.92 21.73
N ASN A 117 10.23 -47.34 20.83
CA ASN A 117 9.82 -47.96 19.58
C ASN A 117 9.51 -46.92 18.51
N LEU A 118 9.32 -47.40 17.27
CA LEU A 118 8.96 -46.60 16.10
C LEU A 118 7.72 -45.72 16.32
N GLY A 119 6.67 -46.24 16.97
CA GLY A 119 5.42 -45.52 17.18
C GLY A 119 5.60 -44.28 18.05
N THR A 120 6.31 -44.41 19.17
CA THR A 120 6.61 -43.27 20.06
C THR A 120 7.49 -42.24 19.37
N MET A 121 8.49 -42.67 18.60
CA MET A 121 9.34 -41.76 17.82
C MET A 121 8.50 -41.01 16.76
N ALA A 122 7.67 -41.72 16.00
CA ALA A 122 6.79 -41.13 14.99
C ALA A 122 5.78 -40.14 15.61
N PHE A 123 5.25 -40.44 16.79
CA PHE A 123 4.36 -39.56 17.53
C PHE A 123 5.08 -38.30 18.05
N GLY A 124 6.29 -38.44 18.59
CA GLY A 124 7.12 -37.30 18.98
C GLY A 124 7.39 -36.37 17.79
N ARG A 125 7.74 -36.96 16.64
CA ARG A 125 7.96 -36.23 15.38
C ARG A 125 6.71 -35.49 14.92
N LEU A 126 5.54 -36.12 15.01
CA LEU A 126 4.25 -35.46 14.73
C LEU A 126 4.04 -34.23 15.61
N ILE A 127 4.28 -34.35 16.93
CA ILE A 127 4.16 -33.24 17.89
C ILE A 127 5.15 -32.12 17.56
N SER A 128 6.44 -32.43 17.40
CA SER A 128 7.48 -31.47 16.99
C SER A 128 7.09 -30.76 15.69
N GLY A 129 6.48 -31.51 14.76
CA GLY A 129 5.93 -31.02 13.51
C GLY A 129 4.85 -29.96 13.71
N VAL A 130 3.88 -30.19 14.58
CA VAL A 130 2.80 -29.21 14.87
C VAL A 130 3.39 -27.88 15.36
N GLY A 131 4.37 -27.92 16.26
CA GLY A 131 5.08 -26.72 16.72
C GLY A 131 5.81 -26.00 15.58
N ALA A 132 6.54 -26.77 14.75
CA ALA A 132 7.31 -26.25 13.63
C ALA A 132 6.42 -25.59 12.56
N GLY A 133 5.34 -26.27 12.16
CA GLY A 133 4.35 -25.78 11.21
C GLY A 133 3.68 -24.49 11.65
N ALA A 134 3.29 -24.41 12.93
CA ALA A 134 2.71 -23.20 13.45
C ALA A 134 3.73 -22.06 13.54
N SER A 135 4.97 -22.37 13.95
CA SER A 135 6.05 -21.37 14.06
C SER A 135 6.39 -20.71 12.74
N VAL A 136 6.47 -21.46 11.63
CA VAL A 136 6.80 -20.89 10.31
C VAL A 136 5.70 -19.98 9.74
N VAL A 137 4.50 -19.98 10.34
CA VAL A 137 3.42 -19.05 10.01
C VAL A 137 3.44 -17.83 10.92
N VAL A 138 3.49 -18.04 12.25
CA VAL A 138 3.32 -16.94 13.22
C VAL A 138 4.55 -16.05 13.32
N VAL A 139 5.76 -16.62 13.26
CA VAL A 139 6.99 -15.87 13.48
C VAL A 139 7.26 -14.83 12.37
N PRO A 140 7.12 -15.14 11.07
CA PRO A 140 7.25 -14.12 10.03
C PRO A 140 6.23 -12.98 10.19
N ILE A 141 4.98 -13.28 10.56
CA ILE A 141 3.95 -12.27 10.83
C ILE A 141 4.40 -11.37 11.97
N PHE A 142 4.81 -11.97 13.09
CA PHE A 142 5.28 -11.22 14.25
C PHE A 142 6.47 -10.32 13.91
N ILE A 143 7.48 -10.83 13.20
CA ILE A 143 8.64 -10.06 12.76
C ILE A 143 8.22 -8.87 11.88
N SER A 144 7.31 -9.09 10.93
CA SER A 144 6.81 -8.02 10.05
C SER A 144 6.08 -6.89 10.80
N GLU A 145 5.48 -7.21 11.95
CA GLU A 145 4.71 -6.27 12.78
C GLU A 145 5.57 -5.53 13.81
N ILE A 146 6.73 -6.07 14.19
CA ILE A 146 7.68 -5.41 15.10
C ILE A 146 8.85 -4.75 14.38
N ALA A 147 9.18 -5.17 13.15
CA ALA A 147 10.31 -4.63 12.39
C ALA A 147 10.02 -3.21 11.87
N PRO A 148 11.03 -2.31 11.84
CA PRO A 148 10.89 -0.97 11.26
C PRO A 148 10.36 -1.04 9.82
N PRO A 149 9.42 -0.17 9.41
CA PRO A 149 8.79 -0.23 8.08
C PRO A 149 9.79 -0.30 6.91
N ALA A 150 10.89 0.46 6.99
CA ALA A 150 11.92 0.51 5.95
C ALA A 150 12.77 -0.77 5.84
N GLU A 151 12.83 -1.59 6.89
CA GLU A 151 13.77 -2.71 7.03
C GLU A 151 13.05 -4.07 7.20
N ARG A 152 11.72 -4.12 7.00
CA ARG A 152 10.92 -5.35 7.16
C ARG A 152 11.44 -6.52 6.33
N GLY A 153 11.90 -6.26 5.10
CA GLY A 153 12.47 -7.30 4.23
C GLY A 153 13.77 -7.91 4.80
N PHE A 154 14.66 -7.06 5.32
CA PHE A 154 15.92 -7.50 5.93
C PHE A 154 15.68 -8.34 7.19
N PHE A 155 14.85 -7.87 8.12
CA PHE A 155 14.52 -8.64 9.32
C PHE A 155 13.67 -9.88 9.02
N GLY A 156 12.83 -9.84 7.99
CA GLY A 156 12.11 -11.01 7.50
C GLY A 156 13.04 -12.15 7.08
N ALA A 157 14.20 -11.84 6.49
CA ALA A 157 15.19 -12.83 6.08
C ALA A 157 15.80 -13.62 7.25
N PHE A 158 15.77 -13.08 8.48
CA PHE A 158 16.27 -13.80 9.67
C PHE A 158 15.52 -15.10 9.95
N THR A 159 14.27 -15.23 9.49
CA THR A 159 13.52 -16.49 9.58
C THR A 159 14.27 -17.62 8.87
N GLN A 160 14.62 -17.42 7.59
CA GLN A 160 15.34 -18.40 6.79
C GLN A 160 16.78 -18.61 7.27
N VAL A 161 17.46 -17.54 7.69
CA VAL A 161 18.81 -17.64 8.28
C VAL A 161 18.79 -18.54 9.51
N MET A 162 17.82 -18.33 10.41
CA MET A 162 17.72 -19.10 11.64
C MET A 162 17.28 -20.55 11.39
N CYS A 163 16.46 -20.83 10.38
CA CYS A 163 16.24 -22.20 9.89
C CYS A 163 17.57 -22.90 9.53
N ASN A 164 18.43 -22.24 8.76
CA ASN A 164 19.73 -22.80 8.37
C ASN A 164 20.68 -22.96 9.57
N VAL A 165 20.65 -22.03 10.53
CA VAL A 165 21.39 -22.17 11.80
C VAL A 165 20.90 -23.40 12.57
N GLY A 166 19.59 -23.64 12.62
CA GLY A 166 19.01 -24.84 13.23
C GLY A 166 19.50 -26.14 12.59
N ILE A 167 19.50 -26.19 11.26
CA ILE A 167 20.06 -27.33 10.49
C ILE A 167 21.53 -27.55 10.85
N LEU A 168 22.33 -26.48 10.91
CA LEU A 168 23.74 -26.57 11.26
C LEU A 168 23.95 -27.09 12.68
N ILE A 169 23.19 -26.60 13.66
CA ILE A 169 23.27 -27.06 15.06
C ILE A 169 22.91 -28.55 15.15
N ALA A 170 21.82 -28.98 14.49
CA ALA A 170 21.41 -30.38 14.47
C ALA A 170 22.51 -31.30 13.87
N GLN A 171 23.11 -30.88 12.76
CA GLN A 171 24.20 -31.62 12.13
C GLN A 171 25.49 -31.61 12.96
N LEU A 172 25.80 -30.52 13.64
CA LEU A 172 26.96 -30.41 14.52
C LEU A 172 26.82 -31.33 15.73
N LEU A 173 25.67 -31.31 16.40
CA LEU A 173 25.37 -32.23 17.50
C LEU A 173 25.37 -33.68 17.00
N GLY A 174 24.76 -33.93 15.84
CA GLY A 174 24.78 -35.23 15.19
C GLY A 174 26.20 -35.73 14.91
N TYR A 175 27.11 -34.88 14.43
CA TYR A 175 28.49 -35.27 14.17
C TYR A 175 29.21 -35.80 15.43
N PHE A 176 29.04 -35.13 16.58
CA PHE A 176 29.70 -35.52 17.83
C PHE A 176 28.96 -36.58 18.65
N LEU A 177 27.63 -36.61 18.59
CA LEU A 177 26.78 -37.41 19.49
C LEU A 177 26.10 -38.61 18.80
N SER A 178 26.33 -38.86 17.50
CA SER A 178 25.82 -40.05 16.80
C SER A 178 26.60 -41.32 17.13
N HIS A 179 26.62 -41.70 18.41
CA HIS A 179 27.29 -42.90 18.91
C HIS A 179 26.51 -43.48 20.10
N GLY A 180 26.41 -44.81 20.20
CA GLY A 180 25.76 -45.47 21.34
C GLY A 180 24.34 -44.94 21.61
N GLN A 181 24.07 -44.48 22.84
CA GLN A 181 22.80 -43.84 23.23
C GLN A 181 22.81 -42.31 23.16
N TYR A 182 23.93 -41.69 22.80
CA TYR A 182 24.07 -40.24 22.78
C TYR A 182 23.23 -39.56 21.69
N TRP A 183 22.75 -40.29 20.67
CA TRP A 183 21.83 -39.75 19.66
C TRP A 183 20.53 -39.21 20.28
N ARG A 184 20.11 -39.75 21.44
CA ARG A 184 18.95 -39.25 22.19
C ARG A 184 19.15 -37.83 22.71
N ILE A 185 20.39 -37.44 23.02
CA ILE A 185 20.74 -36.08 23.44
C ILE A 185 20.58 -35.10 22.28
N VAL A 186 20.88 -35.53 21.04
CA VAL A 186 20.63 -34.70 19.85
C VAL A 186 19.14 -34.34 19.79
N LEU A 187 18.24 -35.31 19.93
CA LEU A 187 16.79 -35.05 19.91
C LEU A 187 16.35 -34.20 21.11
N ALA A 188 16.86 -34.49 22.30
CA ALA A 188 16.55 -33.72 23.51
C ALA A 188 16.99 -32.24 23.43
N ALA A 189 18.04 -31.92 22.67
CA ALA A 189 18.52 -30.55 22.52
C ALA A 189 17.48 -29.63 21.87
N GLY A 190 16.63 -30.15 20.97
CA GLY A 190 15.47 -29.41 20.45
C GLY A 190 14.53 -28.96 21.57
N GLY A 191 14.26 -29.85 22.53
CA GLY A 191 13.43 -29.54 23.71
C GLY A 191 14.04 -28.43 24.58
N ILE A 192 15.36 -28.42 24.76
CA ILE A 192 16.06 -27.39 25.53
C ILE A 192 15.93 -26.02 24.85
N ILE A 193 16.06 -25.98 23.51
CA ILE A 193 15.84 -24.76 22.74
C ILE A 193 14.36 -24.32 22.81
N GLY A 194 13.42 -25.27 22.82
CA GLY A 194 12.00 -24.98 23.06
C GLY A 194 11.73 -24.34 24.43
N VAL A 195 12.37 -24.84 25.49
CA VAL A 195 12.29 -24.25 26.84
C VAL A 195 12.90 -22.85 26.87
N SER A 196 14.06 -22.64 26.23
CA SER A 196 14.68 -21.31 26.19
C SER A 196 13.82 -20.30 25.45
N GLN A 197 13.18 -20.71 24.34
CA GLN A 197 12.19 -19.90 23.65
C GLN A 197 10.99 -19.59 24.55
N SER A 198 10.47 -20.58 25.27
CA SER A 198 9.32 -20.39 26.18
C SER A 198 9.64 -19.35 27.25
N LEU A 199 10.77 -19.49 27.94
CA LEU A 199 11.24 -18.54 28.95
C LEU A 199 11.46 -17.14 28.36
N GLY A 200 12.04 -17.05 27.17
CA GLY A 200 12.22 -15.78 26.47
C GLY A 200 10.87 -15.11 26.16
N LEU A 201 9.91 -15.87 25.64
CA LEU A 201 8.59 -15.35 25.26
C LEU A 201 7.77 -14.88 26.46
N LEU A 202 8.01 -15.42 27.67
CA LEU A 202 7.38 -14.92 28.90
C LEU A 202 7.76 -13.46 29.17
N LEU A 203 8.98 -13.04 28.84
CA LEU A 203 9.47 -11.66 29.02
C LEU A 203 9.29 -10.78 27.76
N SER A 204 8.89 -11.37 26.63
CA SER A 204 8.59 -10.66 25.39
C SER A 204 7.23 -9.97 25.42
N VAL A 205 7.06 -9.02 24.51
CA VAL A 205 5.82 -8.26 24.31
C VAL A 205 4.96 -8.86 23.21
N GLU A 206 3.67 -8.53 23.24
CA GLU A 206 2.74 -8.83 22.15
C GLU A 206 2.96 -7.85 20.98
N SER A 207 2.51 -8.23 19.79
CA SER A 207 2.57 -7.36 18.61
C SER A 207 1.82 -6.03 18.86
N PRO A 208 2.48 -4.87 18.67
CA PRO A 208 1.83 -3.59 18.88
C PRO A 208 0.72 -3.34 17.84
N LYS A 209 0.90 -3.83 16.61
CA LYS A 209 -0.14 -3.76 15.58
C LYS A 209 -1.37 -4.60 15.94
N TYR A 210 -1.17 -5.82 16.48
CA TYR A 210 -2.29 -6.63 16.95
C TYR A 210 -3.07 -5.97 18.09
N LEU A 211 -2.37 -5.38 19.07
CA LEU A 211 -3.03 -4.70 20.19
C LEU A 211 -3.85 -3.49 19.70
N ALA A 212 -3.30 -2.74 18.74
CA ALA A 212 -4.03 -1.68 18.06
C ALA A 212 -5.27 -2.19 17.32
N GLU A 213 -5.18 -3.32 16.61
CA GLU A 213 -6.34 -3.99 15.96
C GLU A 213 -7.39 -4.48 16.97
N GLN A 214 -7.01 -4.79 18.22
CA GLN A 214 -7.94 -5.13 19.31
C GLN A 214 -8.54 -3.89 20.01
N GLY A 215 -8.09 -2.69 19.66
CA GLY A 215 -8.55 -1.43 20.25
C GLY A 215 -7.72 -0.93 21.44
N ASP A 216 -6.64 -1.62 21.84
CA ASP A 216 -5.76 -1.18 22.94
C ASP A 216 -4.58 -0.35 22.39
N MET A 217 -4.88 0.89 22.01
CA MET A 217 -3.90 1.82 21.44
C MET A 217 -2.86 2.31 22.45
N VAL A 218 -3.21 2.35 23.73
CA VAL A 218 -2.29 2.76 24.81
C VAL A 218 -1.18 1.75 24.97
N GLN A 219 -1.55 0.48 25.09
CA GLN A 219 -0.57 -0.58 25.23
C GLN A 219 0.25 -0.74 23.95
N ALA A 220 -0.38 -0.61 22.77
CA ALA A 220 0.30 -0.61 21.49
C ALA A 220 1.39 0.48 21.39
N ARG A 221 1.06 1.74 21.73
CA ARG A 221 2.02 2.86 21.77
C ARG A 221 3.16 2.60 22.75
N ARG A 222 2.85 2.16 23.98
CA ARG A 222 3.85 1.88 25.01
C ARG A 222 4.82 0.79 24.58
N ILE A 223 4.32 -0.28 23.97
CA ILE A 223 5.14 -1.38 23.46
C ILE A 223 5.98 -0.91 22.28
N LEU A 224 5.41 -0.17 21.33
CA LEU A 224 6.14 0.33 20.16
C LEU A 224 7.27 1.27 20.58
N ARG A 225 7.03 2.19 21.54
CA ARG A 225 8.09 3.04 22.13
C ARG A 225 9.19 2.21 22.80
N ARG A 226 8.84 1.13 23.48
CA ARG A 226 9.84 0.24 24.10
C ARG A 226 10.70 -0.50 23.05
N ILE A 227 10.10 -0.86 21.91
CA ILE A 227 10.79 -1.54 20.81
C ILE A 227 11.68 -0.56 20.02
N ARG A 228 11.17 0.63 19.68
CA ARG A 228 11.87 1.63 18.86
C ARG A 228 12.84 2.52 19.66
N GLY A 229 12.59 2.68 20.95
CA GLY A 229 13.33 3.58 21.84
C GLY A 229 12.50 4.81 22.22
N GLU A 230 12.78 5.39 23.37
CA GLU A 230 11.95 6.46 23.96
C GLU A 230 12.01 7.79 23.19
N LYS A 231 13.02 7.96 22.33
CA LYS A 231 13.29 9.18 21.54
C LYS A 231 12.84 9.09 20.09
N SER A 232 12.36 7.94 19.63
CA SER A 232 11.92 7.76 18.24
C SER A 232 10.50 8.26 18.06
N ASP A 233 10.23 8.98 16.97
CA ASP A 233 8.86 9.28 16.56
C ASP A 233 8.16 7.99 16.10
N ILE A 234 7.05 7.66 16.75
CA ILE A 234 6.24 6.48 16.48
C ILE A 234 4.87 6.82 15.88
N ASP A 235 4.53 8.11 15.81
CA ASP A 235 3.19 8.55 15.44
C ASP A 235 2.94 8.35 13.94
N GLU A 236 3.96 8.55 13.09
CA GLU A 236 3.89 8.21 11.66
C GLU A 236 3.64 6.70 11.43
N GLU A 237 4.32 5.83 12.18
CA GLU A 237 4.17 4.37 12.03
C GLU A 237 2.77 3.90 12.44
N ILE A 238 2.22 4.46 13.52
CA ILE A 238 0.88 4.14 14.01
C ILE A 238 -0.20 4.66 13.07
N ASN A 239 -0.05 5.90 12.57
CA ASN A 239 -0.98 6.46 11.59
C ASN A 239 -0.97 5.63 10.29
N GLY A 240 0.19 5.08 9.92
CA GLY A 240 0.34 4.17 8.79
C GLY A 240 -0.36 2.80 8.93
N TRP A 241 -0.92 2.45 10.09
CA TRP A 241 -1.69 1.21 10.26
C TRP A 241 -3.14 1.30 9.76
N GLY A 242 -3.64 2.49 9.40
CA GLY A 242 -4.98 2.68 8.83
C GLY A 242 -6.12 2.39 9.83
N LEU A 243 -5.83 2.45 11.13
CA LEU A 243 -6.79 2.27 12.22
C LEU A 243 -7.40 3.63 12.59
N GLU A 244 -8.09 4.27 11.64
CA GLU A 244 -8.86 5.48 11.88
C GLU A 244 -10.09 5.14 12.75
N GLY A 245 -9.96 5.28 14.07
CA GLY A 245 -11.10 5.09 14.99
C GLY A 245 -10.80 4.80 16.47
N SER A 246 -9.54 4.75 16.90
CA SER A 246 -9.21 4.35 18.30
C SER A 246 -8.24 5.29 19.03
N THR A 247 -8.12 6.55 18.59
CA THR A 247 -7.27 7.57 19.24
C THR A 247 -8.02 8.40 20.28
N GLU A 248 -8.36 7.80 21.42
CA GLU A 248 -8.43 8.54 22.69
C GLU A 248 -8.02 7.65 23.86
N VAL A 249 -6.79 7.82 24.34
CA VAL A 249 -6.52 7.85 25.78
C VAL A 249 -5.40 8.87 25.98
N THR A 250 -5.80 10.03 26.49
CA THR A 250 -4.94 10.98 27.19
C THR A 250 -4.42 10.35 28.48
N ASP A 251 -3.11 10.47 28.71
CA ASP A 251 -2.53 10.38 30.04
C ASP A 251 -3.09 11.54 30.88
N GLU A 252 -4.09 11.28 31.71
CA GLU A 252 -4.29 11.91 33.03
C GLU A 252 -5.46 11.24 33.80
N GLU A 253 -5.15 10.85 35.03
CA GLU A 253 -6.00 10.51 36.19
C GLU A 253 -6.63 9.11 36.40
N PRO A 254 -6.27 8.45 37.53
CA PRO A 254 -7.09 7.45 38.21
C PRO A 254 -8.01 8.12 39.25
N LEU A 255 -9.25 7.61 39.41
CA LEU A 255 -10.19 7.75 40.54
C LEU A 255 -11.58 8.21 40.07
N LEU A 256 -12.50 7.25 39.97
CA LEU A 256 -13.82 7.23 40.63
C LEU A 256 -14.61 6.07 40.04
N ARG A 257 -14.50 4.92 40.71
CA ARG A 257 -15.48 3.84 40.59
C ARG A 257 -16.70 4.29 41.38
N ASN A 258 -17.81 4.56 40.70
CA ASN A 258 -19.11 4.50 41.33
C ASN A 258 -19.98 3.51 40.57
N GLU A 259 -20.41 2.50 41.32
CA GLU A 259 -21.41 1.51 40.96
C GLU A 259 -22.76 2.20 40.78
N GLY A 260 -23.50 1.80 39.73
CA GLY A 260 -24.91 2.15 39.62
C GLY A 260 -25.44 2.14 38.20
N VAL A 261 -26.20 1.08 37.91
CA VAL A 261 -27.41 1.09 37.09
C VAL A 261 -27.26 0.78 35.59
N ASP A 262 -27.97 -0.32 35.25
CA ASP A 262 -28.50 -0.77 33.96
C ASP A 262 -27.61 -1.49 32.94
N ALA A 263 -27.59 -2.81 33.14
CA ALA A 263 -27.43 -3.82 32.11
C ALA A 263 -28.50 -3.66 31.01
N ASN A 264 -28.15 -2.99 29.91
CA ASN A 264 -28.67 -3.21 28.56
C ASN A 264 -27.91 -2.35 27.55
N ALA A 265 -26.61 -2.63 27.40
CA ALA A 265 -25.84 -2.12 26.27
C ALA A 265 -25.59 -3.28 25.30
N SER A 266 -26.39 -3.30 24.23
CA SER A 266 -26.10 -4.04 23.01
C SER A 266 -24.64 -3.84 22.62
N ALA A 267 -23.92 -4.95 22.47
CA ALA A 267 -22.54 -5.00 22.02
C ALA A 267 -22.33 -4.06 20.82
N PRO A 268 -21.23 -3.29 20.77
CA PRO A 268 -20.95 -2.42 19.63
C PRO A 268 -20.82 -3.29 18.38
N THR A 269 -21.72 -3.03 17.44
CA THR A 269 -21.77 -3.63 16.11
C THR A 269 -20.41 -3.44 15.44
N ARG A 270 -19.69 -4.54 15.21
CA ARG A 270 -18.46 -4.58 14.40
C ARG A 270 -18.74 -3.97 13.03
N GLN A 271 -18.34 -2.72 12.81
CA GLN A 271 -18.37 -2.11 11.49
C GLN A 271 -17.41 -2.84 10.55
N SER A 272 -17.88 -2.96 9.31
CA SER A 272 -17.45 -3.86 8.26
C SER A 272 -15.95 -3.78 7.92
N LYS A 273 -15.22 -4.85 8.24
CA LYS A 273 -14.03 -5.25 7.49
C LYS A 273 -14.41 -5.38 6.01
N GLU A 274 -13.58 -4.89 5.10
CA GLU A 274 -13.49 -5.51 3.78
C GLU A 274 -13.28 -7.01 4.02
N ALA A 275 -14.27 -7.84 3.64
CA ALA A 275 -14.29 -9.23 4.04
C ALA A 275 -13.11 -9.95 3.38
N ALA A 276 -12.13 -10.37 4.20
CA ALA A 276 -11.04 -11.22 3.75
C ALA A 276 -11.65 -12.47 3.07
N LEU A 277 -11.24 -12.73 1.82
CA LEU A 277 -11.84 -13.77 1.01
C LEU A 277 -11.52 -15.15 1.60
N SER A 278 -12.52 -16.02 1.62
CA SER A 278 -12.34 -17.42 1.99
C SER A 278 -11.49 -18.17 0.95
N ILE A 279 -10.83 -19.24 1.37
CA ILE A 279 -10.09 -20.18 0.49
C ILE A 279 -10.93 -20.59 -0.73
N MET A 280 -12.21 -20.91 -0.51
CA MET A 280 -13.11 -21.32 -1.59
C MET A 280 -13.45 -20.17 -2.54
N GLU A 281 -13.55 -18.95 -2.03
CA GLU A 281 -13.85 -17.76 -2.83
C GLU A 281 -12.65 -17.38 -3.71
N VAL A 282 -11.43 -17.43 -3.17
CA VAL A 282 -10.19 -17.20 -3.92
C VAL A 282 -10.03 -18.19 -5.09
N LEU A 283 -10.31 -19.47 -4.86
CA LEU A 283 -10.21 -20.50 -5.91
C LEU A 283 -11.30 -20.37 -6.99
N ARG A 284 -12.47 -19.83 -6.65
CA ARG A 284 -13.56 -19.58 -7.61
C ARG A 284 -13.41 -18.25 -8.34
N HIS A 285 -12.71 -17.28 -7.76
CA HIS A 285 -12.54 -15.96 -8.36
C HIS A 285 -11.68 -16.04 -9.63
N PRO A 286 -12.19 -15.64 -10.81
CA PRO A 286 -11.48 -15.79 -12.09
C PRO A 286 -10.10 -15.12 -12.13
N GLU A 287 -9.94 -14.07 -11.33
CA GLU A 287 -8.74 -13.25 -11.28
C GLU A 287 -7.70 -13.76 -10.28
N TYR A 288 -8.14 -14.19 -9.09
CA TYR A 288 -7.24 -14.65 -8.04
C TYR A 288 -6.84 -16.11 -8.20
N LYS A 289 -7.64 -16.94 -8.89
CA LYS A 289 -7.30 -18.35 -9.12
C LYS A 289 -5.97 -18.55 -9.85
N LYS A 290 -5.65 -17.67 -10.82
CA LYS A 290 -4.39 -17.76 -11.59
C LYS A 290 -3.19 -17.45 -10.70
N ALA A 291 -3.32 -16.43 -9.87
CA ALA A 291 -2.31 -16.02 -8.91
C ALA A 291 -2.11 -17.07 -7.81
N ALA A 292 -3.20 -17.56 -7.23
CA ALA A 292 -3.15 -18.61 -6.21
C ALA A 292 -2.49 -19.88 -6.75
N PHE A 293 -2.83 -20.30 -7.97
CA PHE A 293 -2.22 -21.48 -8.60
C PHE A 293 -0.72 -21.26 -8.90
N ALA A 294 -0.32 -20.05 -9.31
CA ALA A 294 1.09 -19.71 -9.51
C ALA A 294 1.90 -19.83 -8.19
N VAL A 295 1.41 -19.27 -7.09
CA VAL A 295 2.06 -19.37 -5.77
C VAL A 295 2.14 -20.83 -5.31
N VAL A 296 1.03 -21.58 -5.42
CA VAL A 296 0.98 -23.02 -5.07
C VAL A 296 2.04 -23.81 -5.85
N MET A 297 2.14 -23.59 -7.16
CA MET A 297 3.12 -24.27 -8.00
C MET A 297 4.57 -23.91 -7.65
N VAL A 298 4.84 -22.65 -7.26
CA VAL A 298 6.17 -22.24 -6.78
C VAL A 298 6.52 -22.92 -5.44
N MET A 299 5.56 -23.03 -4.53
CA MET A 299 5.74 -23.75 -3.25
C MET A 299 5.95 -25.25 -3.44
N ILE A 300 5.28 -25.86 -4.42
CA ILE A 300 5.49 -27.25 -4.80
C ILE A 300 6.87 -27.43 -5.45
N ALA A 301 7.27 -26.51 -6.34
CA ALA A 301 8.59 -26.51 -6.98
C ALA A 301 9.73 -26.43 -5.96
N GLN A 302 9.56 -25.64 -4.89
CA GLN A 302 10.51 -25.55 -3.79
C GLN A 302 10.84 -26.95 -3.21
N GLN A 303 9.83 -27.78 -2.97
CA GLN A 303 10.02 -29.09 -2.35
C GLN A 303 10.49 -30.15 -3.35
N PHE A 304 9.87 -30.20 -4.52
CA PHE A 304 10.21 -31.16 -5.58
C PHE A 304 11.49 -30.83 -6.37
N SER A 305 12.11 -29.69 -6.11
CA SER A 305 13.51 -29.43 -6.49
C SER A 305 14.47 -30.40 -5.79
N GLY A 306 14.07 -31.00 -4.66
CA GLY A 306 14.82 -32.03 -3.95
C GLY A 306 15.60 -31.54 -2.74
N ILE A 307 15.43 -30.30 -2.27
CA ILE A 307 16.21 -29.75 -1.14
C ILE A 307 16.16 -30.61 0.13
N ASN A 308 14.98 -31.13 0.48
CA ASN A 308 14.84 -31.97 1.67
C ASN A 308 15.56 -33.31 1.55
N SER A 309 15.85 -33.80 0.34
CA SER A 309 16.64 -35.03 0.18
C SER A 309 18.04 -34.88 0.80
N ILE A 310 18.66 -33.71 0.64
CA ILE A 310 19.99 -33.41 1.17
C ILE A 310 19.88 -33.04 2.66
N VAL A 311 18.92 -32.19 3.02
CA VAL A 311 18.78 -31.74 4.42
C VAL A 311 18.42 -32.89 5.36
N MET A 312 17.53 -33.79 4.94
CA MET A 312 17.05 -34.91 5.78
C MET A 312 17.91 -36.18 5.65
N TYR A 313 18.52 -36.44 4.49
CA TYR A 313 19.18 -37.72 4.20
C TYR A 313 20.59 -37.58 3.56
N GLY A 314 21.17 -36.38 3.58
CA GLY A 314 22.43 -36.08 2.89
C GLY A 314 23.63 -36.88 3.39
N VAL A 315 23.68 -37.28 4.67
CA VAL A 315 24.79 -38.08 5.22
C VAL A 315 24.75 -39.49 4.67
N SER A 316 23.58 -40.14 4.72
CA SER A 316 23.42 -41.52 4.24
C SER A 316 23.54 -41.62 2.71
N LEU A 317 23.08 -40.59 1.98
CA LEU A 317 23.25 -40.51 0.53
C LEU A 317 24.74 -40.52 0.11
N LEU A 318 25.57 -39.73 0.80
CA LEU A 318 26.98 -39.56 0.43
C LEU A 318 27.91 -40.60 1.08
N ALA A 319 27.42 -41.37 2.06
CA ALA A 319 28.21 -42.39 2.79
C ALA A 319 28.95 -43.36 1.85
N ASN A 320 28.31 -43.79 0.76
CA ASN A 320 28.90 -44.72 -0.20
C ASN A 320 30.01 -44.12 -1.08
N VAL A 321 30.09 -42.78 -1.16
CA VAL A 321 31.05 -42.06 -2.02
C VAL A 321 32.15 -41.40 -1.20
N LEU A 322 31.79 -40.70 -0.11
CA LEU A 322 32.71 -39.93 0.74
C LEU A 322 33.10 -40.64 2.05
N LYS A 323 32.54 -41.82 2.34
CA LYS A 323 32.82 -42.61 3.56
C LYS A 323 32.69 -41.75 4.83
N SER A 324 33.75 -41.68 5.65
CA SER A 324 33.77 -40.93 6.92
C SER A 324 33.64 -39.41 6.75
N ASN A 325 33.87 -38.87 5.55
CA ASN A 325 33.85 -37.42 5.30
C ASN A 325 32.44 -36.89 4.97
N SER A 326 31.43 -37.76 4.82
CA SER A 326 30.06 -37.36 4.43
C SER A 326 29.38 -36.45 5.45
N ALA A 327 29.57 -36.72 6.75
CA ALA A 327 29.01 -35.88 7.82
C ALA A 327 29.70 -34.50 7.87
N LEU A 328 31.04 -34.47 7.72
CA LEU A 328 31.80 -33.23 7.68
C LEU A 328 31.44 -32.37 6.46
N LEU A 329 31.23 -33.00 5.30
CA LEU A 329 30.77 -32.30 4.10
C LEU A 329 29.37 -31.70 4.29
N ASN A 330 28.41 -32.44 4.86
CA ASN A 330 27.07 -31.89 5.14
C ASN A 330 27.13 -30.69 6.10
N LEU A 331 27.99 -30.75 7.13
CA LEU A 331 28.22 -29.63 8.03
C LEU A 331 28.76 -28.40 7.28
N ALA A 332 29.75 -28.59 6.40
CA ALA A 332 30.32 -27.52 5.59
C ALA A 332 29.29 -26.93 4.62
N VAL A 333 28.46 -27.77 4.00
CA VAL A 333 27.36 -27.36 3.10
C VAL A 333 26.36 -26.48 3.86
N SER A 334 25.96 -26.87 5.07
CA SER A 334 25.02 -26.08 5.89
C SER A 334 25.62 -24.75 6.35
N ALA A 335 26.91 -24.73 6.73
CA ALA A 335 27.61 -23.50 7.09
C ALA A 335 27.69 -22.52 5.90
N ILE A 336 28.02 -23.02 4.72
CA ILE A 336 28.04 -22.22 3.48
C ILE A 336 26.63 -21.73 3.14
N ASN A 337 25.61 -22.57 3.32
CA ASN A 337 24.23 -22.18 3.05
C ASN A 337 23.78 -20.98 3.89
N ILE A 338 24.23 -20.87 5.15
CA ILE A 338 23.96 -19.68 5.98
C ILE A 338 24.56 -18.43 5.34
N VAL A 339 25.82 -18.48 4.92
CA VAL A 339 26.53 -17.35 4.30
C VAL A 339 25.89 -16.97 2.97
N VAL A 340 25.57 -17.95 2.12
CA VAL A 340 24.90 -17.72 0.83
C VAL A 340 23.51 -17.14 1.05
N THR A 341 22.72 -17.69 1.97
CA THR A 341 21.37 -17.19 2.27
C THR A 341 21.41 -15.74 2.78
N ALA A 342 22.31 -15.43 3.72
CA ALA A 342 22.45 -14.07 4.24
C ALA A 342 22.92 -13.08 3.16
N SER A 343 23.88 -13.47 2.32
CA SER A 343 24.39 -12.62 1.24
C SER A 343 23.40 -12.42 0.09
N CYS A 344 22.53 -13.40 -0.17
CA CYS A 344 21.52 -13.35 -1.22
C CYS A 344 20.21 -12.70 -0.79
N ALA A 345 20.01 -12.41 0.51
CA ALA A 345 18.81 -11.74 1.01
C ALA A 345 18.48 -10.43 0.24
N PRO A 346 19.44 -9.54 -0.08
CA PRO A 346 19.15 -8.32 -0.86
C PRO A 346 18.97 -8.56 -2.37
N LEU A 347 19.20 -9.78 -2.87
CA LEU A 347 19.30 -10.05 -4.30
C LEU A 347 17.92 -10.08 -4.97
N ALA A 348 16.90 -10.60 -4.28
CA ALA A 348 15.52 -10.64 -4.77
C ALA A 348 14.94 -9.23 -5.02
N ASP A 349 15.42 -8.24 -4.26
CA ASP A 349 15.07 -6.83 -4.40
C ASP A 349 15.89 -6.08 -5.46
N LYS A 350 16.94 -6.70 -6.02
CA LYS A 350 17.75 -6.09 -7.09
C LYS A 350 17.54 -6.72 -8.46
N LEU A 351 17.48 -8.05 -8.53
CA LEU A 351 17.36 -8.80 -9.78
C LEU A 351 15.92 -9.09 -10.18
N GLY A 352 14.99 -9.02 -9.23
CA GLY A 352 13.61 -9.42 -9.41
C GLY A 352 13.33 -10.88 -9.04
N ARG A 353 12.06 -11.15 -8.74
CA ARG A 353 11.63 -12.40 -8.10
C ARG A 353 11.67 -13.55 -9.08
N LYS A 354 11.20 -13.33 -10.32
CA LYS A 354 11.15 -14.37 -11.36
C LYS A 354 12.55 -14.82 -11.77
N ILE A 355 13.47 -13.87 -11.94
CA ILE A 355 14.86 -14.17 -12.32
C ILE A 355 15.56 -15.00 -11.23
N CYS A 356 15.38 -14.65 -9.95
CA CYS A 356 15.89 -15.43 -8.83
C CYS A 356 15.36 -16.87 -8.81
N LEU A 357 14.05 -17.06 -9.01
CA LEU A 357 13.42 -18.40 -9.06
C LEU A 357 13.97 -19.26 -10.21
N LEU A 358 14.10 -18.68 -11.41
CA LEU A 358 14.60 -19.39 -12.59
C LEU A 358 16.07 -19.78 -12.46
N ASN A 359 16.92 -18.87 -11.98
CA ASN A 359 18.34 -19.16 -11.72
C ASN A 359 18.51 -20.24 -10.65
N SER A 360 17.67 -20.20 -9.61
CA SER A 360 17.65 -21.21 -8.55
C SER A 360 17.31 -22.60 -9.12
N LEU A 361 16.23 -22.72 -9.91
CA LEU A 361 15.82 -23.98 -10.54
C LEU A 361 16.84 -24.51 -11.55
N ALA A 362 17.42 -23.63 -12.38
CA ALA A 362 18.46 -24.02 -13.33
C ALA A 362 19.71 -24.55 -12.61
N GLY A 363 20.17 -23.83 -11.58
CA GLY A 363 21.31 -24.24 -10.76
C GLY A 363 21.07 -25.56 -10.03
N MET A 364 19.89 -25.74 -9.42
CA MET A 364 19.52 -27.00 -8.75
C MET A 364 19.34 -28.16 -9.74
N GLY A 365 18.75 -27.93 -10.91
CA GLY A 365 18.60 -28.95 -11.95
C GLY A 365 19.94 -29.43 -12.51
N ILE A 366 20.84 -28.50 -12.85
CA ILE A 366 22.20 -28.83 -13.31
C ILE A 366 22.97 -29.56 -12.20
N SER A 367 22.92 -29.05 -10.97
CA SER A 367 23.61 -29.67 -9.84
C SER A 367 23.06 -31.06 -9.51
N SER A 368 21.76 -31.30 -9.71
CA SER A 368 21.15 -32.64 -9.58
C SER A 368 21.73 -33.62 -10.60
N LEU A 369 21.91 -33.20 -11.85
CA LEU A 369 22.55 -34.03 -12.87
C LEU A 369 24.01 -34.35 -12.50
N LEU A 370 24.76 -33.34 -12.05
CA LEU A 370 26.15 -33.53 -11.59
C LEU A 370 26.22 -34.48 -10.39
N LEU A 371 25.25 -34.37 -9.47
CA LEU A 371 25.18 -35.25 -8.29
C LEU A 371 24.81 -36.68 -8.67
N ALA A 372 23.87 -36.88 -9.60
CA ALA A 372 23.53 -38.20 -10.13
C ALA A 372 24.76 -38.88 -10.75
N VAL A 373 25.46 -38.16 -11.64
CA VAL A 373 26.69 -38.64 -12.29
C VAL A 373 27.80 -38.89 -11.25
N GLY A 374 27.97 -38.00 -10.28
CA GLY A 374 28.96 -38.12 -9.22
C GLY A 374 28.75 -39.37 -8.36
N ILE A 375 27.51 -39.64 -7.95
CA ILE A 375 27.18 -40.81 -7.12
C ILE A 375 27.30 -42.10 -7.93
N MET A 376 26.74 -42.14 -9.15
CA MET A 376 26.76 -43.34 -10.00
C MET A 376 28.18 -43.77 -10.37
N ASN A 377 29.05 -42.81 -10.69
CA ASN A 377 30.46 -43.08 -11.01
C ASN A 377 31.37 -43.07 -9.78
N LYS A 378 30.81 -42.90 -8.57
CA LYS A 378 31.55 -42.84 -7.30
C LYS A 378 32.68 -41.80 -7.30
N ILE A 379 32.45 -40.63 -7.90
CA ILE A 379 33.40 -39.51 -7.98
C ILE A 379 33.15 -38.57 -6.78
N PRO A 380 34.02 -38.57 -5.74
CA PRO A 380 33.74 -37.86 -4.49
C PRO A 380 33.76 -36.34 -4.64
N ILE A 381 34.74 -35.81 -5.38
CA ILE A 381 34.91 -34.37 -5.58
C ILE A 381 33.70 -33.79 -6.33
N LEU A 382 33.27 -34.46 -7.41
CA LEU A 382 32.11 -34.04 -8.19
C LEU A 382 30.83 -34.04 -7.34
N SER A 383 30.61 -35.09 -6.54
CA SER A 383 29.45 -35.18 -5.64
C SER A 383 29.46 -34.08 -4.59
N ALA A 384 30.63 -33.77 -4.01
CA ALA A 384 30.79 -32.71 -3.02
C ALA A 384 30.49 -31.32 -3.60
N VAL A 385 31.09 -31.00 -4.75
CA VAL A 385 30.86 -29.72 -5.45
C VAL A 385 29.41 -29.62 -5.91
N ALA A 386 28.82 -30.70 -6.42
CA ALA A 386 27.43 -30.70 -6.86
C ALA A 386 26.47 -30.42 -5.70
N VAL A 387 26.66 -31.02 -4.52
CA VAL A 387 25.83 -30.73 -3.33
C VAL A 387 25.98 -29.28 -2.89
N LEU A 388 27.19 -28.73 -2.88
CA LEU A 388 27.45 -27.33 -2.54
C LEU A 388 26.74 -26.37 -3.51
N LEU A 389 26.87 -26.61 -4.81
CA LEU A 389 26.20 -25.82 -5.84
C LEU A 389 24.68 -25.95 -5.77
N PHE A 390 24.18 -27.15 -5.48
CA PHE A 390 22.76 -27.43 -5.35
C PHE A 390 22.14 -26.60 -4.20
N VAL A 391 22.74 -26.66 -3.01
CA VAL A 391 22.24 -25.93 -1.83
C VAL A 391 22.43 -24.43 -1.98
N SER A 392 23.55 -23.98 -2.55
CA SER A 392 23.78 -22.56 -2.84
C SER A 392 22.76 -22.02 -3.84
N SER A 393 22.42 -22.81 -4.87
CA SER A 393 21.42 -22.43 -5.88
C SER A 393 20.02 -22.30 -5.28
N PHE A 394 19.66 -23.14 -4.31
CA PHE A 394 18.39 -23.03 -3.58
C PHE A 394 18.24 -21.67 -2.87
N ALA A 395 19.31 -21.22 -2.20
CA ALA A 395 19.33 -19.96 -1.47
C ALA A 395 19.17 -18.70 -2.37
N LEU A 396 19.49 -18.80 -3.66
CA LEU A 396 19.35 -17.68 -4.62
C LEU A 396 17.90 -17.27 -4.89
N GLY A 397 16.93 -18.17 -4.70
CA GLY A 397 15.55 -17.91 -5.12
C GLY A 397 14.51 -18.77 -4.42
N LEU A 398 14.54 -20.09 -4.63
CA LEU A 398 13.50 -21.01 -4.11
C LEU A 398 13.42 -21.04 -2.58
N GLY A 399 14.48 -20.66 -1.85
CA GLY A 399 14.41 -20.46 -0.41
C GLY A 399 13.49 -19.30 -0.01
N PRO A 400 13.91 -18.03 -0.25
CA PRO A 400 13.22 -16.86 0.28
C PRO A 400 12.00 -16.38 -0.53
N VAL A 401 12.05 -16.49 -1.87
CA VAL A 401 11.06 -15.84 -2.76
C VAL A 401 9.63 -16.39 -2.60
N PRO A 402 9.38 -17.71 -2.47
CA PRO A 402 8.02 -18.24 -2.41
C PRO A 402 7.16 -17.61 -1.31
N PHE A 403 7.75 -17.33 -0.15
CA PHE A 403 7.03 -16.78 1.00
C PHE A 403 6.59 -15.32 0.80
N ILE A 404 7.29 -14.55 -0.04
CA ILE A 404 7.00 -13.14 -0.33
C ILE A 404 6.02 -13.02 -1.52
N LEU A 405 6.07 -13.98 -2.45
CA LEU A 405 5.36 -13.92 -3.72
C LEU A 405 3.83 -13.78 -3.59
N SER A 406 3.20 -14.36 -2.55
CA SER A 406 1.74 -14.26 -2.42
C SER A 406 1.26 -12.84 -2.17
N SER A 407 1.95 -12.06 -1.34
CA SER A 407 1.57 -10.66 -1.07
C SER A 407 1.80 -9.73 -2.27
N GLU A 408 2.57 -10.18 -3.28
CA GLU A 408 2.84 -9.43 -4.50
C GLU A 408 1.96 -9.84 -5.68
N LEU A 409 1.40 -11.06 -5.68
CA LEU A 409 0.56 -11.58 -6.77
C LEU A 409 -0.95 -11.44 -6.54
N VAL A 410 -1.41 -11.27 -5.29
CA VAL A 410 -2.84 -11.10 -4.93
C VAL A 410 -3.08 -9.87 -4.06
N GLY A 411 -4.33 -9.40 -4.03
CA GLY A 411 -4.77 -8.28 -3.20
C GLY A 411 -4.71 -8.58 -1.70
N PRO A 412 -4.62 -7.54 -0.84
CA PRO A 412 -4.57 -7.70 0.62
C PRO A 412 -5.72 -8.55 1.20
N ASP A 413 -6.88 -8.50 0.56
CA ASP A 413 -8.10 -9.27 0.82
C ASP A 413 -7.92 -10.79 0.60
N ALA A 414 -7.04 -11.20 -0.31
CA ALA A 414 -6.81 -12.59 -0.72
C ALA A 414 -5.46 -13.18 -0.28
N VAL A 415 -4.53 -12.38 0.26
CA VAL A 415 -3.17 -12.84 0.68
C VAL A 415 -3.25 -13.99 1.68
N GLY A 416 -4.08 -13.85 2.72
CA GLY A 416 -4.17 -14.83 3.80
C GLY A 416 -4.64 -16.21 3.33
N ALA A 417 -5.70 -16.24 2.51
CA ALA A 417 -6.22 -17.47 1.93
C ALA A 417 -5.23 -18.10 0.93
N THR A 418 -4.62 -17.27 0.07
CA THR A 418 -3.63 -17.74 -0.92
C THR A 418 -2.40 -18.36 -0.25
N GLN A 419 -1.83 -17.68 0.76
CA GLN A 419 -0.72 -18.20 1.56
C GLN A 419 -1.08 -19.51 2.25
N SER A 420 -2.28 -19.62 2.82
CA SER A 420 -2.71 -20.83 3.54
C SER A 420 -2.77 -22.06 2.62
N ILE A 421 -3.31 -21.92 1.41
CA ILE A 421 -3.37 -23.02 0.42
C ILE A 421 -1.96 -23.36 -0.07
N ALA A 422 -1.14 -22.34 -0.37
CA ALA A 422 0.22 -22.53 -0.86
C ALA A 422 1.12 -23.22 0.17
N LEU A 423 1.03 -22.84 1.44
CA LEU A 423 1.71 -23.50 2.56
C LEU A 423 1.20 -24.93 2.76
N GLY A 424 -0.11 -25.16 2.65
CA GLY A 424 -0.67 -26.51 2.68
C GLY A 424 -0.07 -27.40 1.58
N ALA A 425 0.02 -26.88 0.36
CA ALA A 425 0.65 -27.58 -0.75
C ALA A 425 2.15 -27.81 -0.54
N ASN A 426 2.86 -26.85 0.06
CA ASN A 426 4.26 -26.97 0.45
C ASN A 426 4.44 -28.17 1.39
N TRP A 427 3.72 -28.21 2.52
CA TRP A 427 3.82 -29.30 3.50
C TRP A 427 3.45 -30.67 2.93
N ILE A 428 2.44 -30.74 2.06
CA ILE A 428 2.10 -31.98 1.35
C ILE A 428 3.24 -32.43 0.43
N ALA A 429 3.85 -31.52 -0.32
CA ALA A 429 4.99 -31.85 -1.17
C ALA A 429 6.22 -32.26 -0.32
N THR A 430 6.48 -31.60 0.80
CA THR A 430 7.50 -31.97 1.79
C THR A 430 7.25 -33.39 2.32
N PHE A 431 6.00 -33.73 2.66
CA PHE A 431 5.60 -35.08 3.07
C PHE A 431 5.89 -36.14 2.01
N VAL A 432 5.53 -35.87 0.75
CA VAL A 432 5.81 -36.79 -0.35
C VAL A 432 7.32 -37.03 -0.48
N VAL A 433 8.13 -35.98 -0.50
CA VAL A 433 9.59 -36.13 -0.58
C VAL A 433 10.14 -36.90 0.63
N ALA A 434 9.74 -36.55 1.85
CA ALA A 434 10.20 -37.20 3.07
C ALA A 434 9.85 -38.69 3.12
N GLN A 435 8.62 -39.07 2.73
CA GLN A 435 8.12 -40.44 2.76
C GLN A 435 8.75 -41.32 1.68
N PHE A 436 8.80 -40.82 0.45
CA PHE A 436 9.13 -41.64 -0.71
C PHE A 436 10.61 -41.60 -1.08
N PHE A 437 11.37 -40.57 -0.69
CA PHE A 437 12.79 -40.47 -1.04
C PHE A 437 13.62 -41.68 -0.55
N PRO A 438 13.53 -42.14 0.72
CA PRO A 438 14.30 -43.32 1.15
C PRO A 438 13.96 -44.60 0.36
N ILE A 439 12.69 -44.74 -0.06
CA ILE A 439 12.20 -45.87 -0.83
C ILE A 439 12.76 -45.83 -2.25
N LEU A 440 12.65 -44.68 -2.94
CA LEU A 440 13.22 -44.51 -4.28
C LEU A 440 14.75 -44.60 -4.27
N SER A 441 15.41 -44.04 -3.25
CA SER A 441 16.87 -44.09 -3.10
C SER A 441 17.35 -45.53 -2.94
N ALA A 442 16.66 -46.35 -2.14
CA ALA A 442 16.97 -47.77 -2.02
C ALA A 442 16.72 -48.55 -3.32
N ALA A 443 15.67 -48.22 -4.09
CA ALA A 443 15.32 -48.91 -5.33
C ALA A 443 16.17 -48.50 -6.54
N LEU A 444 16.72 -47.29 -6.55
CA LEU A 444 17.40 -46.67 -7.70
C LEU A 444 18.90 -46.41 -7.46
N ASP A 445 19.54 -47.19 -6.58
CA ASP A 445 20.96 -47.08 -6.21
C ASP A 445 21.38 -45.66 -5.76
N GLY A 446 20.45 -44.93 -5.14
CA GLY A 446 20.62 -43.56 -4.65
C GLY A 446 20.79 -42.50 -5.75
N GLY A 447 21.86 -42.60 -6.53
CA GLY A 447 22.27 -41.58 -7.51
C GLY A 447 21.23 -41.31 -8.61
N ARG A 448 20.52 -42.34 -9.09
CA ARG A 448 19.55 -42.17 -10.19
C ARG A 448 18.30 -41.39 -9.79
N VAL A 449 17.99 -41.29 -8.49
CA VAL A 449 16.87 -40.47 -8.00
C VAL A 449 17.04 -39.00 -8.39
N TYR A 450 18.28 -38.51 -8.48
CA TYR A 450 18.54 -37.12 -8.85
C TYR A 450 18.24 -36.79 -10.31
N PHE A 451 18.09 -37.78 -11.21
CA PHE A 451 17.53 -37.53 -12.54
C PHE A 451 16.05 -37.12 -12.47
N ILE A 452 15.30 -37.66 -11.50
CA ILE A 452 13.90 -37.28 -11.28
C ILE A 452 13.84 -35.83 -10.82
N PHE A 453 14.69 -35.42 -9.86
CA PHE A 453 14.75 -34.03 -9.42
C PHE A 453 15.21 -33.07 -10.52
N ALA A 454 16.15 -33.48 -11.39
CA ALA A 454 16.55 -32.70 -12.55
C ALA A 454 15.39 -32.49 -13.54
N ALA A 455 14.64 -33.56 -13.85
CA ALA A 455 13.47 -33.49 -14.74
C ALA A 455 12.35 -32.62 -14.15
N LEU A 456 12.06 -32.77 -12.85
CA LEU A 456 11.09 -31.94 -12.15
C LEU A 456 11.54 -30.47 -12.12
N SER A 457 12.83 -30.20 -11.89
CA SER A 457 13.38 -28.83 -11.92
C SER A 457 13.22 -28.20 -13.30
N ALA A 458 13.44 -28.95 -14.39
CA ALA A 458 13.21 -28.48 -15.76
C ALA A 458 11.73 -28.20 -16.04
N PHE A 459 10.83 -29.06 -15.56
CA PHE A 459 9.38 -28.86 -15.66
C PHE A 459 8.95 -27.57 -14.94
N PHE A 460 9.35 -27.39 -13.68
CA PHE A 460 9.02 -26.19 -12.92
C PHE A 460 9.69 -24.94 -13.49
N PHE A 461 10.89 -25.06 -14.05
CA PHE A 461 11.55 -23.95 -14.76
C PHE A 461 10.68 -23.48 -15.92
N GLY A 462 10.24 -24.41 -16.79
CA GLY A 462 9.33 -24.10 -17.90
C GLY A 462 8.01 -23.51 -17.42
N TYR A 463 7.42 -24.07 -16.36
CA TYR A 463 6.18 -23.57 -15.78
C TYR A 463 6.32 -22.14 -15.26
N ILE A 464 7.33 -21.86 -14.42
CA ILE A 464 7.57 -20.51 -13.86
C ILE A 464 7.91 -19.52 -14.97
N PHE A 465 8.69 -19.94 -15.97
CA PHE A 465 9.02 -19.10 -17.11
C PHE A 465 7.77 -18.63 -17.86
N ILE A 466 6.78 -19.51 -18.06
CA ILE A 466 5.57 -19.23 -18.84
C ILE A 466 4.50 -18.52 -17.99
N TYR A 467 4.21 -19.02 -16.78
CA TYR A 467 2.98 -18.68 -16.04
C TYR A 467 3.17 -17.71 -14.87
N VAL A 468 4.40 -17.54 -14.36
CA VAL A 468 4.67 -16.63 -13.25
C VAL A 468 5.15 -15.27 -13.80
N PRO A 469 4.44 -14.17 -13.51
CA PRO A 469 4.87 -12.83 -13.92
C PRO A 469 6.02 -12.31 -13.05
N GLU A 470 6.72 -11.28 -13.53
CA GLU A 470 7.69 -10.54 -12.71
C GLU A 470 6.96 -9.50 -11.85
N THR A 471 7.26 -9.48 -10.55
CA THR A 471 6.65 -8.57 -9.57
C THR A 471 7.53 -7.37 -9.26
N HIS A 472 8.84 -7.48 -9.49
CA HIS A 472 9.78 -6.41 -9.18
C HIS A 472 9.53 -5.15 -10.03
N GLY A 473 9.44 -4.00 -9.36
CA GLY A 473 9.23 -2.69 -9.98
C GLY A 473 7.78 -2.40 -10.41
N ARG A 474 6.83 -3.31 -10.11
CA ARG A 474 5.40 -3.15 -10.41
C ARG A 474 4.66 -2.61 -9.19
N LYS A 475 3.85 -1.57 -9.35
CA LYS A 475 3.15 -0.90 -8.23
C LYS A 475 1.75 -1.45 -7.98
N THR A 476 1.12 -2.05 -9.00
CA THR A 476 -0.23 -2.58 -8.89
C THR A 476 -0.32 -4.02 -9.39
N ILE A 477 -1.27 -4.78 -8.86
CA ILE A 477 -1.50 -6.18 -9.22
C ILE A 477 -1.91 -6.30 -10.69
N ASP A 478 -2.62 -5.31 -11.22
CA ASP A 478 -3.00 -5.27 -12.63
C ASP A 478 -1.79 -5.10 -13.56
N GLU A 479 -0.77 -4.35 -13.12
CA GLU A 479 0.50 -4.20 -13.83
C GLU A 479 1.28 -5.52 -13.86
N VAL A 480 1.30 -6.26 -12.74
CA VAL A 480 1.93 -7.58 -12.61
C VAL A 480 1.32 -8.59 -13.57
N TRP A 481 -0.02 -8.65 -13.64
CA TRP A 481 -0.72 -9.58 -14.52
C TRP A 481 -0.88 -9.10 -15.97
N GLY A 482 -0.33 -7.93 -16.32
CA GLY A 482 -0.46 -7.34 -17.66
C GLY A 482 -1.91 -7.06 -18.05
N ARG A 483 -2.75 -6.72 -17.05
CA ARG A 483 -4.17 -6.37 -17.19
C ARG A 483 -4.40 -4.89 -17.47
N GLU A 484 -3.33 -4.10 -17.56
CA GLU A 484 -3.40 -2.85 -18.31
C GLU A 484 -4.01 -3.18 -19.67
N ARG A 485 -5.14 -2.55 -19.99
CA ARG A 485 -5.78 -2.70 -21.30
C ARG A 485 -4.73 -2.36 -22.35
N ARG A 486 -4.11 -3.37 -22.95
CA ARG A 486 -3.44 -3.24 -24.24
C ARG A 486 -4.51 -2.69 -25.17
N ALA A 487 -4.42 -1.40 -25.50
CA ALA A 487 -5.00 -0.87 -26.72
C ALA A 487 -4.42 -1.70 -27.86
N SER A 488 -5.12 -2.76 -28.24
CA SER A 488 -4.76 -3.63 -29.34
C SER A 488 -4.69 -2.78 -30.60
N SER A 489 -3.49 -2.69 -31.16
CA SER A 489 -3.25 -2.32 -32.56
C SER A 489 -4.29 -2.98 -33.46
N PRO A 490 -4.95 -2.25 -34.38
CA PRO A 490 -5.95 -2.84 -35.26
C PRO A 490 -5.26 -3.77 -36.28
N ARG A 491 -5.45 -5.08 -36.13
CA ARG A 491 -5.29 -6.01 -37.25
C ARG A 491 -6.45 -5.74 -38.21
N GLN A 492 -6.11 -5.38 -39.44
CA GLN A 492 -7.02 -5.48 -40.58
C GLN A 492 -7.58 -6.90 -40.65
N LEU A 493 -8.85 -7.07 -40.29
CA LEU A 493 -9.66 -8.13 -40.87
C LEU A 493 -10.63 -7.45 -41.84
N ASN A 494 -10.37 -7.68 -43.12
CA ASN A 494 -11.29 -7.32 -44.19
C ASN A 494 -12.63 -8.04 -43.99
N GLY A 495 -13.71 -7.28 -44.16
CA GLY A 495 -15.02 -7.79 -44.55
C GLY A 495 -15.86 -8.39 -43.43
N PHE A 496 -16.57 -7.55 -42.68
CA PHE A 496 -18.00 -7.77 -42.40
C PHE A 496 -18.63 -6.45 -41.96
N THR A 497 -19.45 -5.88 -42.84
CA THR A 497 -20.25 -4.68 -42.63
C THR A 497 -21.50 -5.06 -41.83
N LEU A 498 -21.72 -4.41 -40.68
CA LEU A 498 -23.05 -4.34 -40.08
C LEU A 498 -23.67 -3.01 -40.50
N ASN A 499 -24.56 -3.07 -41.49
CA ASN A 499 -25.46 -1.98 -41.83
C ASN A 499 -26.49 -1.78 -40.70
N PRO A 500 -26.94 -0.53 -40.45
CA PRO A 500 -28.00 -0.25 -39.50
C PRO A 500 -29.35 -0.75 -40.06
N PRO A 501 -30.29 -1.21 -39.23
CA PRO A 501 -31.64 -1.48 -39.71
C PRO A 501 -32.40 -0.16 -39.86
N THR A 502 -32.86 0.11 -41.07
CA THR A 502 -33.83 1.17 -41.36
C THR A 502 -35.15 0.56 -41.83
N TYR A 503 -36.25 1.25 -41.48
CA TYR A 503 -37.62 1.18 -42.01
C TYR A 503 -38.55 0.15 -41.34
N GLN A 504 -39.85 0.42 -41.10
CA GLN A 504 -40.79 1.30 -41.79
C GLN A 504 -42.05 1.56 -40.92
N HIS A 505 -42.81 2.61 -41.26
CA HIS A 505 -44.13 2.97 -40.74
C HIS A 505 -45.21 1.88 -40.96
N GLU A 506 -46.11 1.69 -39.98
CA GLU A 506 -47.53 1.37 -40.23
C GLU A 506 -48.42 1.78 -39.05
N GLN A 507 -49.61 2.29 -39.38
CA GLN A 507 -50.58 2.97 -38.51
C GLN A 507 -51.77 2.06 -38.09
N HIS A 508 -52.49 2.51 -37.05
CA HIS A 508 -53.88 2.20 -36.64
C HIS A 508 -54.12 0.88 -35.87
N ALA A 509 -54.93 0.78 -34.80
CA ALA A 509 -55.82 1.71 -34.07
C ALA A 509 -56.23 1.11 -32.68
N LEU A 510 -56.93 1.93 -31.86
CA LEU A 510 -57.69 1.64 -30.61
C LEU A 510 -56.84 1.57 -29.31
N GLN A 511 -57.17 2.18 -28.17
CA GLN A 511 -58.18 3.17 -27.76
C GLN A 511 -57.85 3.55 -26.29
N ASN A 512 -58.14 4.79 -25.90
CA ASN A 512 -58.36 5.29 -24.53
C ASN A 512 -57.18 5.43 -23.54
N GLY A 513 -56.98 6.65 -23.04
CA GLY A 513 -56.32 6.89 -21.75
C GLY A 513 -55.51 8.18 -21.66
N VAL A 514 -56.20 9.29 -21.36
CA VAL A 514 -55.62 10.60 -21.04
C VAL A 514 -54.69 10.51 -19.81
N ALA A 515 -53.45 11.00 -19.92
CA ALA A 515 -52.76 11.73 -18.84
C ALA A 515 -51.49 12.43 -19.36
N THR A 516 -51.52 13.76 -19.29
CA THR A 516 -50.40 14.68 -19.49
C THR A 516 -49.24 14.40 -18.54
N ARG A 517 -47.99 14.33 -19.04
CA ARG A 517 -46.78 14.62 -18.25
C ARG A 517 -45.71 15.27 -19.12
N ALA A 518 -45.19 16.38 -18.61
CA ALA A 518 -44.24 17.28 -19.25
C ALA A 518 -42.90 16.60 -19.57
N LEU A 519 -42.26 17.04 -20.65
CA LEU A 519 -40.91 16.68 -21.06
C LEU A 519 -39.90 17.45 -20.19
N ASP A 520 -39.16 16.73 -19.34
CA ASP A 520 -38.03 17.23 -18.57
C ASP A 520 -36.74 17.08 -19.41
N HIS A 521 -35.97 18.16 -19.58
CA HIS A 521 -34.65 18.14 -20.21
C HIS A 521 -33.57 17.87 -19.15
N ASP A 522 -32.75 16.84 -19.38
CA ASP A 522 -31.67 16.34 -18.52
C ASP A 522 -30.60 17.39 -18.17
N ARG A 523 -30.08 17.31 -16.92
CA ARG A 523 -29.12 18.25 -16.29
C ARG A 523 -27.69 17.70 -16.20
N LEU A 524 -26.71 18.60 -16.07
CA LEU A 524 -25.27 18.29 -15.98
C LEU A 524 -24.84 17.83 -14.55
N PRO A 525 -24.04 16.75 -14.41
CA PRO A 525 -23.52 16.25 -13.12
C PRO A 525 -22.41 17.13 -12.51
N SER A 526 -22.14 16.95 -11.19
CA SER A 526 -21.03 17.60 -10.47
C SER A 526 -19.69 17.38 -11.19
N MET A 527 -18.90 18.44 -11.34
CA MET A 527 -17.62 18.39 -12.07
C MET A 527 -16.47 17.81 -11.24
N ILE A 528 -16.63 17.67 -9.92
CA ILE A 528 -15.58 17.21 -8.99
C ILE A 528 -15.99 15.94 -8.23
N SER A 529 -17.30 15.64 -8.10
CA SER A 529 -17.79 14.41 -7.48
C SER A 529 -18.29 13.39 -8.54
N PRO A 530 -17.93 12.09 -8.45
CA PRO A 530 -18.41 11.09 -9.40
C PRO A 530 -19.94 10.94 -9.35
N ALA A 531 -20.55 10.70 -10.51
CA ALA A 531 -22.01 10.65 -10.73
C ALA A 531 -22.74 9.44 -10.12
N PHE A 532 -22.20 8.81 -9.07
CA PHE A 532 -22.78 7.62 -8.46
C PHE A 532 -23.04 7.84 -6.97
N THR A 533 -24.20 8.43 -6.67
CA THR A 533 -24.78 8.44 -5.33
C THR A 533 -26.07 7.61 -5.35
N PRO A 534 -26.28 6.65 -4.43
CA PRO A 534 -27.56 5.95 -4.33
C PRO A 534 -28.70 6.92 -3.91
N PRO A 535 -29.96 6.65 -4.29
CA PRO A 535 -31.06 7.59 -4.14
C PRO A 535 -31.58 7.60 -2.69
N ALA A 536 -31.18 8.59 -1.90
CA ALA A 536 -31.86 8.91 -0.64
C ALA A 536 -31.58 10.35 -0.16
N THR A 537 -31.89 11.35 -0.98
CA THR A 537 -32.18 12.72 -0.50
C THR A 537 -33.30 13.32 -1.37
N PRO A 538 -34.45 13.73 -0.80
CA PRO A 538 -35.55 14.28 -1.57
C PRO A 538 -35.27 15.73 -1.97
N GLY A 539 -35.39 16.06 -3.26
CA GLY A 539 -35.31 17.45 -3.76
C GLY A 539 -34.56 17.61 -5.08
N PHE A 540 -35.12 17.07 -6.17
CA PHE A 540 -34.64 17.33 -7.52
C PHE A 540 -35.17 18.67 -8.05
N SER A 541 -34.37 19.74 -8.14
CA SER A 541 -34.47 20.77 -9.22
C SER A 541 -33.56 21.98 -9.07
N THR A 542 -32.68 22.28 -10.05
CA THR A 542 -32.09 23.63 -10.28
C THR A 542 -32.43 24.17 -11.66
N PRO A 543 -33.05 25.36 -11.80
CA PRO A 543 -33.21 26.06 -13.08
C PRO A 543 -32.01 26.94 -13.45
N SER A 544 -31.74 26.98 -14.74
CA SER A 544 -30.85 27.86 -15.48
C SER A 544 -31.36 29.31 -15.53
N HIS A 545 -30.73 30.22 -14.80
CA HIS A 545 -30.68 31.63 -15.17
C HIS A 545 -29.21 32.09 -15.11
N PRO A 546 -28.56 32.43 -16.24
CA PRO A 546 -27.21 32.96 -16.25
C PRO A 546 -27.28 34.42 -15.79
N ARG A 547 -27.40 34.65 -14.48
CA ARG A 547 -27.04 35.94 -13.91
C ARG A 547 -25.59 35.84 -13.43
N PRO A 548 -24.68 36.70 -13.91
CA PRO A 548 -23.32 36.76 -13.37
C PRO A 548 -23.39 37.00 -11.86
N PRO A 549 -22.54 36.34 -11.05
CA PRO A 549 -22.52 36.58 -9.62
C PRO A 549 -22.16 38.06 -9.36
N ARG A 550 -22.86 38.69 -8.41
CA ARG A 550 -22.65 40.10 -8.06
C ARG A 550 -21.19 40.29 -7.60
N SER A 551 -20.40 41.01 -8.40
CA SER A 551 -19.06 41.45 -8.03
C SER A 551 -19.11 42.82 -7.37
N ILE A 552 -18.17 43.07 -6.46
CA ILE A 552 -17.99 44.38 -5.81
C ILE A 552 -16.52 44.76 -6.02
N PRO A 553 -16.22 45.93 -6.61
CA PRO A 553 -14.86 46.43 -6.70
C PRO A 553 -14.23 46.52 -5.31
N VAL A 554 -12.98 46.07 -5.18
CA VAL A 554 -12.22 46.16 -3.92
C VAL A 554 -11.26 47.34 -4.03
N ASP A 555 -11.42 48.33 -3.16
CA ASP A 555 -10.40 49.35 -2.91
C ASP A 555 -9.69 49.03 -1.59
N SER A 556 -8.53 48.37 -1.67
CA SER A 556 -7.73 47.99 -0.51
C SER A 556 -7.00 49.18 0.14
N THR A 557 -7.09 50.40 -0.41
CA THR A 557 -6.45 51.60 0.17
C THR A 557 -7.26 52.27 1.28
N VAL A 558 -8.52 51.87 1.48
CA VAL A 558 -9.46 52.51 2.42
C VAL A 558 -10.08 51.45 3.34
N SER A 559 -9.45 51.12 4.48
CA SER A 559 -10.07 50.23 5.48
C SER A 559 -9.56 50.47 6.91
N ASP A 560 -10.50 50.73 7.84
CA ASP A 560 -10.29 50.93 9.28
C ASP A 560 -10.09 49.62 10.09
N SER A 561 -9.92 48.46 9.44
CA SER A 561 -9.82 47.15 10.10
C SER A 561 -8.36 46.73 10.33
N PRO A 562 -8.00 46.13 11.48
CA PRO A 562 -6.62 45.68 11.73
C PRO A 562 -6.12 44.74 10.62
N ALA A 563 -4.88 44.94 10.18
CA ALA A 563 -4.27 44.16 9.11
C ALA A 563 -4.02 42.70 9.57
N PRO A 564 -4.31 41.69 8.72
CA PRO A 564 -4.01 40.30 9.06
C PRO A 564 -2.49 40.10 9.24
N ASN A 565 -2.09 39.17 10.11
CA ASN A 565 -0.69 38.80 10.26
C ASN A 565 -0.18 38.13 8.97
N LEU A 566 0.57 38.89 8.18
CA LEU A 566 1.23 38.42 6.96
C LEU A 566 2.61 37.85 7.28
N LEU A 567 3.06 36.89 6.48
CA LEU A 567 4.45 36.46 6.52
C LEU A 567 5.35 37.60 6.02
N PRO A 568 6.50 37.86 6.65
CA PRO A 568 7.40 38.95 6.26
C PRO A 568 8.02 38.75 4.88
N THR A 569 8.15 37.49 4.43
CA THR A 569 8.64 37.11 3.10
C THR A 569 7.76 36.01 2.52
N LEU A 570 7.44 36.11 1.23
CA LEU A 570 6.65 35.07 0.56
C LEU A 570 7.43 33.73 0.48
N PRO A 571 6.73 32.60 0.62
CA PRO A 571 7.32 31.26 0.40
C PRO A 571 7.86 31.09 -1.02
N ILE A 572 8.90 30.27 -1.16
CA ILE A 572 9.40 29.80 -2.45
C ILE A 572 8.55 28.60 -2.85
N VAL A 573 7.98 28.64 -4.06
CA VAL A 573 7.15 27.57 -4.62
C VAL A 573 7.69 27.10 -5.96
N GLU A 574 7.57 25.80 -6.23
CA GLU A 574 7.94 25.20 -7.51
C GLU A 574 6.85 24.21 -7.93
N CYS A 575 6.32 24.39 -9.15
CA CYS A 575 5.38 23.46 -9.76
C CYS A 575 6.14 22.21 -10.24
N GLU A 576 5.94 21.11 -9.55
CA GLU A 576 6.64 19.86 -9.84
C GLU A 576 6.09 19.16 -11.06
N VAL A 577 4.76 19.08 -11.21
CA VAL A 577 4.11 18.35 -12.31
C VAL A 577 2.76 18.96 -12.67
N ARG A 578 2.38 18.83 -13.95
CA ARG A 578 1.04 19.17 -14.45
C ARG A 578 0.43 18.08 -15.32
N ALA A 579 -0.85 17.79 -15.12
CA ALA A 579 -1.60 16.87 -15.98
C ALA A 579 -2.96 17.45 -16.40
N ARG A 580 -3.39 17.11 -17.63
CA ARG A 580 -4.75 17.38 -18.11
C ARG A 580 -5.70 16.31 -17.57
N ILE A 581 -6.77 16.74 -16.91
CA ILE A 581 -7.83 15.88 -16.41
C ILE A 581 -9.10 16.09 -17.24
N PRO A 582 -9.52 15.08 -18.04
CA PRO A 582 -10.81 15.12 -18.71
C PRO A 582 -11.92 14.93 -17.68
N THR A 583 -12.95 15.78 -17.74
CA THR A 583 -14.13 15.68 -16.87
C THR A 583 -15.30 15.00 -17.59
N THR A 584 -16.25 14.46 -16.82
CA THR A 584 -17.47 13.80 -17.33
C THR A 584 -18.42 14.77 -18.04
N THR A 585 -18.29 16.07 -17.78
CA THR A 585 -19.07 17.15 -18.41
C THR A 585 -18.42 17.68 -19.69
N GLY A 586 -17.29 17.13 -20.11
CA GLY A 586 -16.58 17.53 -21.34
C GLY A 586 -15.69 18.76 -21.19
N HIS A 587 -15.70 19.44 -20.04
CA HIS A 587 -14.76 20.51 -19.72
C HIS A 587 -13.37 19.93 -19.40
N GLU A 588 -12.32 20.72 -19.64
CA GLU A 588 -10.94 20.32 -19.36
C GLU A 588 -10.39 21.14 -18.19
N MET A 589 -9.82 20.46 -17.20
CA MET A 589 -9.06 21.09 -16.14
C MET A 589 -7.61 20.59 -16.14
N TRP A 590 -6.70 21.43 -15.64
CA TRP A 590 -5.28 21.13 -15.51
C TRP A 590 -4.90 21.15 -14.04
N LEU A 591 -4.43 20.01 -13.54
CA LEU A 591 -3.94 19.90 -12.18
C LEU A 591 -2.45 20.17 -12.14
N HIS A 592 -2.04 21.10 -11.29
CA HIS A 592 -0.65 21.45 -11.01
C HIS A 592 -0.34 21.09 -9.57
N VAL A 593 0.74 20.33 -9.35
CA VAL A 593 1.23 20.00 -8.00
C VAL A 593 2.43 20.90 -7.70
N TYR A 594 2.39 21.54 -6.53
CA TYR A 594 3.41 22.46 -6.04
C TYR A 594 4.11 21.93 -4.80
N ARG A 595 5.42 22.10 -4.78
CA ARG A 595 6.28 21.98 -3.60
C ARG A 595 6.69 23.36 -3.12
N ASN A 596 6.98 23.49 -1.82
CA ASN A 596 7.35 24.75 -1.20
C ASN A 596 8.45 24.58 -0.13
N ASN A 597 8.91 25.69 0.44
CA ASN A 597 9.96 25.74 1.48
C ASN A 597 9.44 26.00 2.91
N VAL A 598 8.13 26.06 3.12
CA VAL A 598 7.51 26.35 4.42
C VAL A 598 6.93 25.11 5.08
N ASP A 599 6.41 24.17 4.29
CA ASP A 599 5.96 22.86 4.76
C ASP A 599 6.37 21.73 3.79
N THR A 600 6.13 20.49 4.21
CA THR A 600 6.43 19.27 3.44
C THR A 600 5.22 18.78 2.63
N LYS A 601 4.16 19.59 2.52
CA LYS A 601 2.91 19.18 1.88
C LYS A 601 2.95 19.51 0.39
N GLU A 602 2.34 18.64 -0.40
CA GLU A 602 2.02 18.92 -1.80
C GLU A 602 0.75 19.75 -1.88
N HIS A 603 0.83 20.93 -2.48
CA HIS A 603 -0.33 21.82 -2.70
C HIS A 603 -0.77 21.76 -4.16
N LEU A 604 -2.05 21.99 -4.43
CA LEU A 604 -2.60 21.82 -5.77
C LEU A 604 -3.12 23.15 -6.32
N ALA A 605 -2.92 23.40 -7.61
CA ALA A 605 -3.68 24.39 -8.34
C ALA A 605 -4.51 23.70 -9.44
N ILE A 606 -5.82 23.86 -9.36
CA ILE A 606 -6.79 23.37 -10.36
C ILE A 606 -7.06 24.52 -11.31
N VAL A 607 -6.56 24.40 -12.54
CA VAL A 607 -6.64 25.46 -13.55
C VAL A 607 -7.66 25.09 -14.61
N PHE A 608 -8.59 26.01 -14.87
CA PHE A 608 -9.61 25.91 -15.90
C PHE A 608 -9.20 26.79 -17.08
N GLY A 609 -9.17 26.22 -18.28
CA GLY A 609 -8.66 26.90 -19.48
C GLY A 609 -7.17 26.65 -19.74
N THR A 610 -6.68 27.17 -20.87
CA THR A 610 -5.31 26.90 -21.37
C THR A 610 -4.35 28.08 -21.23
N ASN A 611 -4.85 29.24 -20.78
CA ASN A 611 -4.11 30.50 -20.80
C ASN A 611 -3.26 30.72 -19.54
N ILE A 612 -3.66 30.12 -18.41
CA ILE A 612 -2.96 30.23 -17.13
C ILE A 612 -1.86 29.15 -17.08
N ARG A 613 -0.61 29.56 -16.85
CA ARG A 613 0.56 28.66 -16.87
C ARG A 613 1.56 28.99 -15.79
N SER A 614 2.14 27.94 -15.22
CA SER A 614 3.20 28.03 -14.23
C SER A 614 4.56 28.37 -14.88
N ARG A 615 5.22 29.41 -14.37
CA ARG A 615 6.56 29.84 -14.79
C ARG A 615 7.62 28.79 -14.39
N SER A 616 7.55 28.29 -13.17
CA SER A 616 8.48 27.26 -12.67
C SER A 616 8.30 25.92 -13.39
N LEU A 617 7.08 25.54 -13.76
CA LEU A 617 6.82 24.37 -14.60
C LEU A 617 7.48 24.53 -15.97
N ASP A 618 7.34 25.70 -16.58
CA ASP A 618 7.85 25.97 -17.93
C ASP A 618 9.35 26.31 -17.98
N ALA A 619 10.02 26.44 -16.83
CA ALA A 619 11.47 26.61 -16.79
C ALA A 619 12.21 25.34 -17.29
N GLU A 620 13.36 25.53 -17.92
CA GLU A 620 14.27 24.43 -18.28
C GLU A 620 15.09 24.01 -17.06
N ARG A 621 15.15 22.70 -16.80
CA ARG A 621 15.94 22.14 -15.69
C ARG A 621 17.27 21.57 -16.19
N PRO A 622 18.38 21.72 -15.45
CA PRO A 622 19.69 21.20 -15.89
C PRO A 622 19.64 19.68 -16.13
N GLY A 623 20.02 19.25 -17.34
CA GLY A 623 20.04 17.83 -17.72
C GLY A 623 18.68 17.21 -18.05
N GLU A 624 17.61 18.01 -18.14
CA GLU A 624 16.26 17.53 -18.49
C GLU A 624 16.16 17.16 -19.99
N THR A 625 15.67 15.95 -20.29
CA THR A 625 15.37 15.55 -21.67
C THR A 625 13.99 16.05 -22.12
N GLU A 626 13.71 16.09 -23.42
CA GLU A 626 12.36 16.43 -23.93
C GLU A 626 11.27 15.49 -23.41
N LEU A 627 11.60 14.21 -23.19
CA LEU A 627 10.67 13.25 -22.60
C LEU A 627 10.40 13.55 -21.13
N ASP A 628 11.42 13.91 -20.36
CA ASP A 628 11.26 14.32 -18.96
C ASP A 628 10.38 15.57 -18.85
N ARG A 629 10.63 16.54 -19.74
CA ARG A 629 9.84 17.77 -19.83
C ARG A 629 8.38 17.52 -20.17
N MET A 630 8.09 16.60 -21.10
CA MET A 630 6.73 16.18 -21.44
C MET A 630 6.07 15.38 -20.30
N THR A 631 6.80 14.47 -19.66
CA THR A 631 6.33 13.66 -18.52
C THR A 631 5.97 14.54 -17.33
N ARG A 632 6.75 15.60 -17.09
CA ARG A 632 6.49 16.62 -16.09
C ARG A 632 5.29 17.50 -16.40
N GLY A 633 4.81 17.48 -17.65
CA GLY A 633 3.68 18.29 -18.07
C GLY A 633 4.02 19.65 -18.66
N ALA A 634 5.30 19.98 -18.85
CA ALA A 634 5.78 21.26 -19.37
C ALA A 634 5.72 21.32 -20.91
N TYR A 635 4.52 21.12 -21.48
CA TYR A 635 4.25 21.09 -22.92
C TYR A 635 3.08 22.02 -23.32
N VAL A 636 2.94 22.31 -24.62
CA VAL A 636 1.81 23.09 -25.17
C VAL A 636 0.86 22.19 -25.97
N GLY A 637 -0.45 22.42 -25.86
CA GLY A 637 -1.47 21.66 -26.59
C GLY A 637 -1.70 20.25 -26.02
N ARG A 638 -2.25 19.34 -26.84
CA ARG A 638 -2.52 17.94 -26.42
C ARG A 638 -1.36 17.00 -26.75
N LEU A 639 -1.04 16.10 -25.83
CA LEU A 639 -0.15 14.97 -26.12
C LEU A 639 -0.86 13.95 -27.00
N TYR A 640 -0.09 13.29 -27.88
CA TYR A 640 -0.53 12.15 -28.70
C TYR A 640 0.60 11.12 -28.78
N PRO A 641 0.27 9.82 -28.95
CA PRO A 641 1.29 8.78 -29.09
C PRO A 641 2.29 9.11 -30.20
N GLY A 642 3.60 9.03 -29.91
CA GLY A 642 4.67 9.33 -30.86
C GLY A 642 5.11 10.81 -30.90
N ARG A 643 4.58 11.69 -30.03
CA ARG A 643 5.06 13.07 -29.90
C ARG A 643 6.49 13.09 -29.32
N THR A 644 7.39 13.82 -29.98
CA THR A 644 8.83 13.90 -29.64
C THR A 644 9.28 15.25 -29.07
N SER A 645 8.42 16.26 -29.09
CA SER A 645 8.76 17.61 -28.59
C SER A 645 7.65 18.20 -27.73
N SER A 646 8.05 18.89 -26.67
CA SER A 646 7.20 19.68 -25.80
C SER A 646 6.68 20.98 -26.46
N ARG A 647 7.38 21.49 -27.49
CA ARG A 647 7.17 22.83 -28.11
C ARG A 647 6.65 22.80 -29.56
N VAL A 648 5.96 21.74 -29.97
CA VAL A 648 5.53 21.51 -31.38
C VAL A 648 4.76 22.69 -32.01
N GLU A 649 3.90 23.39 -31.27
CA GLU A 649 3.15 24.55 -31.82
C GLU A 649 4.00 25.81 -31.98
N GLN A 650 4.99 26.02 -31.10
CA GLN A 650 5.95 27.11 -31.24
C GLN A 650 6.92 26.85 -32.39
N LEU A 651 7.33 25.59 -32.59
CA LEU A 651 8.11 25.16 -33.76
C LEU A 651 7.31 25.35 -35.06
N LYS A 652 6.04 24.94 -35.11
CA LYS A 652 5.16 25.18 -36.28
C LYS A 652 4.96 26.67 -36.59
N ARG A 653 4.87 27.53 -35.56
CA ARG A 653 4.80 29.00 -35.74
C ARG A 653 6.13 29.59 -36.19
N ALA A 654 7.26 29.13 -35.64
CA ALA A 654 8.61 29.57 -36.04
C ALA A 654 8.98 29.12 -37.47
N GLU A 655 8.43 27.98 -37.91
CA GLU A 655 8.56 27.45 -39.27
C GLU A 655 7.52 28.00 -40.26
N GLY A 656 6.69 28.98 -39.86
CA GLY A 656 5.76 29.68 -40.75
C GLY A 656 4.53 28.88 -41.20
N MET A 657 4.24 27.72 -40.58
CA MET A 657 3.05 26.93 -40.91
C MET A 657 1.79 27.52 -40.26
N LYS A 658 0.84 28.01 -41.08
CA LYS A 658 -0.47 28.48 -40.60
C LYS A 658 -1.23 27.34 -39.91
N SER A 659 -1.62 27.54 -38.65
CA SER A 659 -2.57 26.67 -37.95
C SER A 659 -3.92 26.72 -38.67
N LYS A 660 -4.48 25.57 -39.08
CA LYS A 660 -5.87 25.46 -39.54
C LYS A 660 -6.80 25.91 -38.40
N GLY A 661 -7.30 27.14 -38.49
CA GLY A 661 -8.39 27.62 -37.64
C GLY A 661 -9.70 27.00 -38.11
N LEU A 662 -10.54 26.64 -37.13
CA LEU A 662 -11.97 26.49 -37.33
C LEU A 662 -12.50 27.77 -38.00
N SER A 663 -13.20 27.59 -39.11
CA SER A 663 -13.83 28.64 -39.89
C SER A 663 -14.92 29.36 -39.09
N SER A 664 -14.75 30.66 -38.83
CA SER A 664 -15.85 31.62 -38.82
C SER A 664 -15.80 32.41 -40.13
N ALA A 665 -16.94 32.49 -40.80
CA ALA A 665 -17.11 33.16 -42.08
C ALA A 665 -16.80 34.67 -42.00
N SER A 666 -16.15 35.18 -43.06
CA SER A 666 -16.19 36.53 -43.67
C SER A 666 -16.17 37.76 -42.73
N SER A 667 -15.35 38.78 -42.92
CA SER A 667 -14.73 39.33 -44.13
C SER A 667 -13.70 40.39 -43.71
N SER A 668 -12.70 40.58 -44.56
CA SER A 668 -11.65 41.60 -44.50
C SER A 668 -12.18 43.04 -44.43
N GLU A 669 -11.46 43.94 -43.77
CA GLU A 669 -10.58 44.92 -44.44
C GLU A 669 -9.77 45.80 -43.47
N LYS A 670 -8.49 45.94 -43.83
CA LYS A 670 -7.55 47.07 -43.67
C LYS A 670 -7.03 47.49 -42.29
N ALA A 671 -5.72 47.24 -42.15
CA ALA A 671 -4.80 47.93 -41.27
C ALA A 671 -4.62 49.40 -41.66
N ASP A 672 -4.48 50.31 -40.69
CA ASP A 672 -3.17 50.89 -40.34
C ASP A 672 -3.29 52.05 -39.32
N SER A 673 -2.27 52.11 -38.46
CA SER A 673 -1.59 53.33 -37.98
C SER A 673 -1.89 53.94 -36.58
N VAL A 674 -0.76 54.11 -35.87
CA VAL A 674 -0.35 55.25 -35.00
C VAL A 674 -0.57 55.20 -33.47
N TYR A 675 0.60 55.26 -32.81
CA TYR A 675 1.00 55.84 -31.52
C TYR A 675 0.01 56.67 -30.67
N LEU A 676 0.12 56.44 -29.34
CA LEU A 676 0.06 57.38 -28.20
C LEU A 676 -0.75 58.68 -28.35
N GLU A 677 -1.78 58.86 -27.51
CA GLU A 677 -1.83 60.02 -26.61
C GLU A 677 -2.92 59.91 -25.52
N ARG A 678 -2.56 60.43 -24.34
CA ARG A 678 -3.38 60.61 -23.14
C ARG A 678 -3.76 62.09 -23.13
N SER A 679 -5.04 62.46 -23.07
CA SER A 679 -5.45 63.84 -22.75
C SER A 679 -6.78 63.91 -22.01
N ASN A 680 -6.83 64.90 -21.11
CA ASN A 680 -7.82 65.19 -20.07
C ASN A 680 -8.98 66.08 -20.55
N GLY A 681 -10.07 66.06 -19.77
CA GLY A 681 -11.08 67.13 -19.65
C GLY A 681 -12.42 66.76 -20.29
N LEU A 682 -13.60 67.14 -19.79
CA LEU A 682 -14.01 68.05 -18.72
C LEU A 682 -15.48 67.71 -18.39
N ALA A 683 -15.91 67.91 -17.14
CA ALA A 683 -17.28 67.66 -16.67
C ALA A 683 -18.30 68.74 -17.08
N THR A 684 -19.60 68.39 -17.21
CA THR A 684 -20.77 69.12 -16.65
C THR A 684 -22.10 68.36 -16.93
N PRO A 685 -23.18 68.61 -16.16
CA PRO A 685 -24.10 67.58 -15.68
C PRO A 685 -25.52 67.64 -16.27
N SER A 686 -26.24 66.52 -16.22
CA SER A 686 -27.70 66.55 -16.13
C SER A 686 -28.25 65.28 -15.45
N SER A 687 -29.08 65.54 -14.45
CA SER A 687 -29.83 64.63 -13.61
C SER A 687 -31.02 64.00 -14.33
N THR A 688 -31.28 62.69 -14.14
CA THR A 688 -32.43 62.15 -13.35
C THR A 688 -32.50 60.62 -13.40
N ALA A 689 -32.41 60.02 -12.21
CA ALA A 689 -33.05 58.80 -11.69
C ALA A 689 -33.40 57.61 -12.62
N SER A 690 -32.70 56.48 -12.43
CA SER A 690 -33.31 55.20 -12.04
C SER A 690 -32.23 54.21 -11.61
N SER A 691 -32.48 53.52 -10.51
CA SER A 691 -31.63 52.50 -9.90
C SER A 691 -31.49 51.26 -10.77
N GLU A 692 -30.32 51.04 -11.36
CA GLU A 692 -29.85 49.71 -11.77
C GLU A 692 -28.32 49.75 -11.87
N SER A 693 -27.66 48.79 -11.23
CA SER A 693 -26.21 48.73 -11.06
C SER A 693 -25.50 48.51 -12.39
N ASP A 694 -24.67 49.46 -12.79
CA ASP A 694 -23.75 49.37 -13.93
C ASP A 694 -22.89 48.09 -13.86
N PHE A 695 -23.15 47.16 -14.78
CA PHE A 695 -22.27 46.03 -15.06
C PHE A 695 -21.04 46.54 -15.81
N ASN A 696 -19.88 46.60 -15.16
CA ASN A 696 -18.63 46.98 -15.80
C ASN A 696 -18.13 45.82 -16.69
N ALA A 697 -18.49 45.83 -17.97
CA ALA A 697 -18.16 44.78 -18.94
C ALA A 697 -16.64 44.53 -19.10
N ASN A 698 -15.80 45.52 -18.77
CA ASN A 698 -14.33 45.44 -18.90
C ASN A 698 -13.68 44.45 -17.90
N ASN A 699 -14.34 44.07 -16.80
CA ASN A 699 -13.73 43.20 -15.78
C ASN A 699 -14.03 41.70 -15.97
N LEU A 700 -14.92 41.33 -16.90
CA LEU A 700 -15.16 39.92 -17.27
C LEU A 700 -13.92 39.26 -17.89
N GLU A 701 -12.99 40.07 -18.39
CA GLU A 701 -11.71 39.59 -18.92
C GLU A 701 -10.76 39.11 -17.83
N LEU A 702 -10.92 39.48 -16.56
CA LEU A 702 -9.98 39.04 -15.52
C LEU A 702 -10.21 37.58 -15.09
N PRO A 703 -9.13 36.81 -14.82
CA PRO A 703 -9.22 35.42 -14.39
C PRO A 703 -9.89 35.30 -13.01
N LEU A 704 -10.75 34.29 -12.89
CA LEU A 704 -11.48 34.02 -11.66
C LEU A 704 -10.64 33.11 -10.74
N VAL A 705 -10.47 33.51 -9.48
CA VAL A 705 -9.59 32.81 -8.54
C VAL A 705 -10.34 32.42 -7.27
N ARG A 706 -10.11 31.20 -6.79
CA ARG A 706 -10.62 30.71 -5.50
C ARG A 706 -9.47 30.20 -4.66
N ILE A 707 -9.27 30.78 -3.49
CA ILE A 707 -8.38 30.19 -2.48
C ILE A 707 -9.20 29.27 -1.58
N HIS A 708 -8.99 27.98 -1.78
CA HIS A 708 -9.72 26.89 -1.14
C HIS A 708 -8.80 26.16 -0.15
N SER A 709 -9.28 25.97 1.07
CA SER A 709 -8.58 25.15 2.06
C SER A 709 -9.23 23.78 2.05
N GLU A 710 -8.42 22.72 1.99
CA GLU A 710 -8.83 21.32 2.06
C GLU A 710 -9.89 21.13 3.15
N CYS A 711 -11.00 20.51 2.76
CA CYS A 711 -12.11 20.20 3.66
C CYS A 711 -12.71 18.84 3.28
N TYR A 712 -12.03 17.76 3.67
CA TYR A 712 -12.41 16.37 3.41
C TYR A 712 -13.88 16.11 3.76
N THR A 713 -14.31 16.52 4.96
CA THR A 713 -15.70 16.29 5.40
C THR A 713 -16.72 17.02 4.53
N GLY A 714 -16.39 18.21 4.01
CA GLY A 714 -17.30 19.01 3.19
C GLY A 714 -17.31 18.60 1.72
N GLU A 715 -16.15 18.22 1.19
CA GLU A 715 -15.93 17.94 -0.23
C GLU A 715 -16.17 16.47 -0.58
N THR A 716 -15.71 15.55 0.26
CA THR A 716 -15.75 14.10 -0.01
C THR A 716 -16.92 13.42 0.68
N VAL A 717 -17.27 13.85 1.89
CA VAL A 717 -18.31 13.22 2.71
C VAL A 717 -19.63 14.02 2.68
N TRP A 718 -19.67 15.13 1.96
CA TRP A 718 -20.85 16.00 1.79
C TRP A 718 -21.49 16.44 3.13
N SER A 719 -20.65 16.75 4.13
CA SER A 719 -21.10 17.14 5.46
C SER A 719 -21.95 18.41 5.45
N ALA A 720 -23.15 18.32 6.04
CA ALA A 720 -24.03 19.46 6.27
C ALA A 720 -23.58 20.40 7.41
N ARG A 721 -22.37 20.25 7.95
CA ARG A 721 -21.80 21.17 8.96
C ARG A 721 -21.03 22.34 8.35
N CYS A 722 -20.77 22.31 7.05
CA CYS A 722 -20.06 23.38 6.35
C CYS A 722 -20.50 23.49 4.88
N ASP A 723 -20.26 24.66 4.29
CA ASP A 723 -20.55 24.99 2.89
C ASP A 723 -19.33 24.77 1.96
N CYS A 724 -18.26 24.11 2.43
CA CYS A 724 -17.00 24.03 1.70
C CYS A 724 -17.10 23.26 0.38
N GLY A 725 -17.80 22.11 0.37
CA GLY A 725 -18.01 21.32 -0.84
C GLY A 725 -18.83 22.09 -1.88
N GLU A 726 -19.95 22.68 -1.45
CA GLU A 726 -20.81 23.51 -2.32
C GLU A 726 -20.04 24.70 -2.92
N GLN A 727 -19.19 25.37 -2.12
CA GLN A 727 -18.36 26.46 -2.62
C GLN A 727 -17.28 26.02 -3.62
N LEU A 728 -16.74 24.81 -3.48
CA LEU A 728 -15.77 24.26 -4.41
C LEU A 728 -16.43 23.94 -5.76
N ASP A 729 -17.59 23.28 -5.71
CA ASP A 729 -18.38 22.92 -6.89
C ASP A 729 -18.84 24.17 -7.66
N GLU A 730 -19.36 25.19 -6.96
CA GLU A 730 -19.78 26.43 -7.60
C GLU A 730 -18.59 27.21 -8.20
N ALA A 731 -17.43 27.22 -7.52
CA ALA A 731 -16.23 27.85 -8.07
C ALA A 731 -15.78 27.16 -9.35
N ALA A 732 -15.74 25.83 -9.37
CA ALA A 732 -15.41 25.05 -10.56
C ALA A 732 -16.41 25.31 -11.70
N ARG A 733 -17.72 25.33 -11.40
CA ARG A 733 -18.78 25.62 -12.38
C ARG A 733 -18.60 26.99 -13.03
N LEU A 734 -18.35 28.04 -12.22
CA LEU A 734 -18.14 29.40 -12.71
C LEU A 734 -16.87 29.52 -13.58
N MET A 735 -15.79 28.80 -13.21
CA MET A 735 -14.53 28.84 -13.95
C MET A 735 -14.54 28.02 -15.24
N ALA A 736 -15.36 26.97 -15.32
CA ALA A 736 -15.44 26.12 -16.51
C ALA A 736 -16.37 26.67 -17.60
N ASP A 737 -17.28 27.58 -17.25
CA ASP A 737 -18.22 28.21 -18.18
C ASP A 737 -17.52 29.36 -18.96
N PRO A 738 -17.29 29.21 -20.28
CA PRO A 738 -16.60 30.22 -21.07
C PRO A 738 -17.34 31.56 -21.18
N HIS A 739 -18.67 31.58 -20.96
CA HIS A 739 -19.44 32.82 -20.97
C HIS A 739 -19.28 33.62 -19.68
N LEU A 740 -19.01 32.94 -18.56
CA LEU A 740 -18.84 33.57 -17.24
C LEU A 740 -17.37 33.88 -16.93
N SER A 741 -16.45 33.06 -17.44
CA SER A 741 -15.00 33.24 -17.27
C SER A 741 -14.24 32.97 -18.59
N PRO A 742 -14.23 33.92 -19.54
CA PRO A 742 -13.56 33.76 -20.84
C PRO A 742 -12.06 33.46 -20.73
N MET A 743 -11.37 34.04 -19.74
CA MET A 743 -9.96 33.75 -19.46
C MET A 743 -9.72 32.48 -18.62
N GLY A 744 -10.79 31.77 -18.25
CA GLY A 744 -10.74 30.63 -17.34
C GLY A 744 -10.53 31.06 -15.89
N GLY A 745 -9.90 30.21 -15.09
CA GLY A 745 -9.70 30.50 -13.67
C GLY A 745 -8.81 29.48 -12.96
N ALA A 746 -8.48 29.76 -11.71
CA ALA A 746 -7.66 28.88 -10.89
C ALA A 746 -8.25 28.71 -9.48
N VAL A 747 -8.39 27.47 -9.04
CA VAL A 747 -8.61 27.12 -7.63
C VAL A 747 -7.26 26.76 -7.03
N ILE A 748 -6.78 27.58 -6.10
CA ILE A 748 -5.61 27.25 -5.28
C ILE A 748 -6.10 26.42 -4.10
N TYR A 749 -5.78 25.14 -4.12
CA TYR A 749 -6.20 24.17 -3.14
C TYR A 749 -5.06 23.92 -2.14
N LEU A 750 -5.21 24.51 -0.95
CA LEU A 750 -4.22 24.43 0.11
C LEU A 750 -4.57 23.31 1.09
N ARG A 751 -3.61 22.45 1.43
CA ARG A 751 -3.74 21.36 2.42
C ARG A 751 -3.75 21.84 3.87
N GLN A 752 -4.78 22.62 4.20
CA GLN A 752 -5.00 23.32 5.46
C GLN A 752 -6.36 22.95 6.07
N GLU A 753 -6.55 21.65 6.32
CA GLU A 753 -7.77 21.10 6.91
C GLU A 753 -8.10 21.71 8.28
N GLY A 754 -9.39 21.85 8.58
CA GLY A 754 -9.90 22.32 9.87
C GLY A 754 -9.64 23.80 10.16
N ARG A 755 -9.43 24.64 9.15
CA ARG A 755 -8.85 25.99 9.32
C ARG A 755 -7.39 25.95 9.82
N GLY A 756 -6.64 24.96 9.39
CA GLY A 756 -5.21 24.83 9.66
C GLY A 756 -4.85 23.98 10.87
N ILE A 757 -5.83 23.50 11.66
CA ILE A 757 -5.61 22.65 12.85
C ILE A 757 -5.50 21.15 12.50
N GLY A 758 -5.84 20.77 11.26
CA GLY A 758 -5.83 19.37 10.81
C GLY A 758 -7.16 18.64 11.02
N LEU A 759 -7.30 17.46 10.39
CA LEU A 759 -8.54 16.69 10.37
C LEU A 759 -8.93 16.15 11.76
N GLY A 760 -7.96 15.59 12.50
CA GLY A 760 -8.23 15.04 13.82
C GLY A 760 -8.78 16.08 14.81
N GLU A 761 -8.15 17.25 14.87
CA GLU A 761 -8.60 18.36 15.73
C GLU A 761 -9.93 18.96 15.27
N LYS A 762 -10.20 18.97 13.95
CA LYS A 762 -11.52 19.34 13.41
C LYS A 762 -12.62 18.38 13.88
N LEU A 763 -12.36 17.06 13.92
CA LEU A 763 -13.33 16.09 14.41
C LEU A 763 -13.58 16.23 15.92
N LYS A 764 -12.55 16.54 16.71
CA LYS A 764 -12.74 16.92 18.12
C LYS A 764 -13.58 18.19 18.26
N ALA A 765 -13.33 19.20 17.42
CA ALA A 765 -14.13 20.42 17.40
C ALA A 765 -15.59 20.15 17.00
N TYR A 766 -15.84 19.14 16.16
CA TYR A 766 -17.18 18.67 15.83
C TYR A 766 -17.88 18.02 17.02
N ASN A 767 -17.18 17.20 17.80
CA ASN A 767 -17.74 16.63 19.04
C ASN A 767 -18.11 17.74 20.03
N LEU A 768 -17.25 18.76 20.20
CA LEU A 768 -17.57 19.92 21.04
C LEU A 768 -18.75 20.73 20.50
N GLN A 769 -18.91 20.81 19.18
CA GLN A 769 -20.08 21.45 18.57
C GLN A 769 -21.38 20.69 18.83
N ASP A 770 -21.32 19.35 18.85
CA ASP A 770 -22.45 18.49 19.23
C ASP A 770 -22.81 18.62 20.71
N LEU A 771 -21.84 18.96 21.55
CA LEU A 771 -22.05 19.36 22.94
C LEU A 771 -22.57 20.81 23.10
N GLY A 772 -22.86 21.50 22.00
CA GLY A 772 -23.52 22.82 21.99
C GLY A 772 -22.63 23.99 21.62
N ASN A 773 -21.30 23.83 21.59
CA ASN A 773 -20.39 24.92 21.23
C ASN A 773 -20.52 25.29 19.74
N ASP A 774 -20.08 26.49 19.36
CA ASP A 774 -19.89 26.81 17.94
C ASP A 774 -18.45 26.55 17.48
N THR A 775 -18.19 26.69 16.18
CA THR A 775 -16.87 26.40 15.60
C THR A 775 -15.76 27.28 16.18
N TYR A 776 -16.06 28.52 16.57
CA TYR A 776 -15.07 29.40 17.17
C TYR A 776 -14.73 28.94 18.59
N GLU A 777 -15.75 28.72 19.42
CA GLU A 777 -15.61 28.26 20.80
C GLU A 777 -14.94 26.90 20.89
N ALA A 778 -15.33 25.97 20.03
CA ALA A 778 -14.75 24.63 19.97
C ALA A 778 -13.24 24.68 19.70
N ASN A 779 -12.78 25.55 18.78
CA ASN A 779 -11.34 25.71 18.51
C ASN A 779 -10.59 26.29 19.71
N ILE A 780 -11.15 27.32 20.36
CA ILE A 780 -10.54 27.94 21.54
C ILE A 780 -10.47 26.95 22.72
N MET A 781 -11.52 26.14 22.94
CA MET A 781 -11.54 25.10 23.98
C MET A 781 -10.46 24.03 23.76
N LEU A 782 -10.15 23.71 22.51
CA LEU A 782 -9.05 22.81 22.14
C LEU A 782 -7.67 23.49 22.16
N ARG A 783 -7.58 24.74 22.65
CA ARG A 783 -6.36 25.57 22.70
C ARG A 783 -5.75 25.88 21.33
N HIS A 784 -6.57 25.87 20.28
CA HIS A 784 -6.18 26.31 18.94
C HIS A 784 -6.62 27.76 18.69
N PRO A 785 -5.94 28.52 17.82
CA PRO A 785 -6.48 29.78 17.35
C PRO A 785 -7.78 29.56 16.57
N ALA A 786 -8.65 30.57 16.56
CA ALA A 786 -9.93 30.48 15.83
C ALA A 786 -9.75 30.25 14.32
N ASP A 787 -8.65 30.74 13.74
CA ASP A 787 -8.22 30.47 12.37
C ASP A 787 -6.69 30.39 12.33
N ALA A 788 -6.14 29.22 12.03
CA ALA A 788 -4.69 28.98 11.97
C ALA A 788 -4.14 29.10 10.53
N ARG A 789 -4.97 29.49 9.56
CA ARG A 789 -4.58 29.46 8.14
C ARG A 789 -3.64 30.61 7.79
N SER A 790 -2.70 30.31 6.89
CA SER A 790 -1.83 31.28 6.24
C SER A 790 -2.04 31.25 4.73
N TYR A 791 -2.12 32.42 4.10
CA TYR A 791 -2.38 32.56 2.67
C TYR A 791 -1.16 33.01 1.86
N GLY A 792 0.01 33.22 2.48
CA GLY A 792 1.23 33.60 1.76
C GLY A 792 1.65 32.57 0.72
N LEU A 793 1.40 31.27 0.99
CA LEU A 793 1.64 30.20 0.01
C LEU A 793 0.72 30.32 -1.22
N ALA A 794 -0.53 30.72 -1.03
CA ALA A 794 -1.44 30.97 -2.15
C ALA A 794 -0.98 32.16 -3.00
N THR A 795 -0.52 33.24 -2.38
CA THR A 795 0.05 34.39 -3.09
C THR A 795 1.24 33.96 -3.95
N ALA A 796 2.18 33.19 -3.39
CA ALA A 796 3.33 32.67 -4.14
C ALA A 796 2.92 31.77 -5.32
N MET A 797 1.96 30.87 -5.13
CA MET A 797 1.42 30.02 -6.21
C MET A 797 0.74 30.84 -7.32
N LEU A 798 0.01 31.90 -6.97
CA LEU A 798 -0.61 32.80 -7.95
C LEU A 798 0.45 33.55 -8.77
N MET A 799 1.52 34.02 -8.13
CA MET A 799 2.64 34.64 -8.85
C MET A 799 3.29 33.68 -9.85
N ASP A 800 3.49 32.42 -9.46
CA ASP A 800 4.06 31.41 -10.35
C ASP A 800 3.13 31.06 -11.51
N LEU A 801 1.81 31.03 -11.30
CA LEU A 801 0.80 30.86 -12.36
C LEU A 801 0.66 32.08 -13.31
N GLY A 802 1.44 33.14 -13.08
CA GLY A 802 1.36 34.38 -13.85
C GLY A 802 0.14 35.23 -13.52
N LEU A 803 -0.49 35.02 -12.37
CA LEU A 803 -1.65 35.77 -11.87
C LEU A 803 -1.28 36.83 -10.82
N GLY A 804 0.02 37.11 -10.66
CA GLY A 804 0.53 38.22 -9.86
C GLY A 804 0.80 39.48 -10.70
N GLY A 805 1.10 40.59 -10.03
CA GLY A 805 1.33 41.89 -10.66
C GLY A 805 0.05 42.75 -10.79
N GLU A 806 0.14 43.78 -11.63
CA GLU A 806 -0.87 44.85 -11.73
C GLU A 806 -2.16 44.47 -12.48
N ASP A 807 -2.12 43.39 -13.28
CA ASP A 807 -3.25 42.93 -14.10
C ASP A 807 -4.47 42.57 -13.23
N GLY A 808 -4.19 41.95 -12.08
CA GLY A 808 -5.16 41.67 -11.03
C GLY A 808 -6.12 40.50 -11.31
N ILE A 809 -6.88 40.13 -10.27
CA ILE A 809 -7.76 38.95 -10.26
C ILE A 809 -9.16 39.26 -9.74
N ARG A 810 -10.14 38.41 -10.10
CA ARG A 810 -11.45 38.36 -9.46
C ARG A 810 -11.46 37.26 -8.41
N LEU A 811 -11.59 37.61 -7.14
CA LEU A 811 -11.45 36.66 -6.03
C LEU A 811 -12.81 36.20 -5.49
N LEU A 812 -13.06 34.89 -5.54
CA LEU A 812 -14.22 34.22 -4.94
C LEU A 812 -14.02 34.05 -3.43
N THR A 813 -14.58 34.96 -2.64
CA THR A 813 -14.49 34.92 -1.17
C THR A 813 -15.61 35.72 -0.52
N ASN A 814 -15.98 35.33 0.71
CA ASN A 814 -16.79 36.14 1.62
C ASN A 814 -16.01 36.68 2.82
N ASN A 815 -14.76 36.25 2.98
CA ASN A 815 -13.91 36.67 4.06
C ASN A 815 -13.12 37.92 3.61
N PRO A 816 -13.31 39.11 4.25
CA PRO A 816 -12.56 40.32 3.94
C PRO A 816 -11.06 40.19 4.24
N ASP A 817 -10.70 39.49 5.32
CA ASP A 817 -9.28 39.28 5.67
C ASP A 817 -8.56 38.42 4.66
N LYS A 818 -9.28 37.47 4.04
CA LYS A 818 -8.73 36.66 2.95
C LYS A 818 -8.38 37.52 1.73
N VAL A 819 -9.13 38.59 1.45
CA VAL A 819 -8.82 39.50 0.33
C VAL A 819 -7.44 40.12 0.55
N ARG A 820 -7.23 40.73 1.72
CA ARG A 820 -5.96 41.37 2.10
C ARG A 820 -4.82 40.35 2.21
N ALA A 821 -5.09 39.18 2.76
CA ALA A 821 -4.09 38.14 2.93
C ALA A 821 -3.57 37.57 1.61
N VAL A 822 -4.40 37.56 0.56
CA VAL A 822 -4.02 37.12 -0.79
C VAL A 822 -3.21 38.17 -1.53
N GLU A 823 -3.47 39.46 -1.30
CA GLU A 823 -2.68 40.53 -1.92
C GLU A 823 -1.20 40.46 -1.55
N GLY A 824 -0.89 39.95 -0.35
CA GLY A 824 0.48 39.77 0.14
C GLY A 824 1.09 41.05 0.71
N PRO A 825 2.27 40.96 1.37
CA PRO A 825 2.88 42.08 2.08
C PRO A 825 3.34 43.21 1.14
N GLY A 826 3.73 42.88 -0.08
CA GLY A 826 4.14 43.83 -1.13
C GLY A 826 3.05 44.14 -2.15
N ARG A 827 1.81 43.66 -1.93
CA ARG A 827 0.72 43.71 -2.92
C ARG A 827 1.09 42.98 -4.22
N GLU A 828 1.74 41.84 -4.09
CA GLU A 828 2.23 41.00 -5.17
C GLU A 828 1.10 40.46 -6.07
N VAL A 829 -0.12 40.39 -5.54
CA VAL A 829 -1.35 40.08 -6.27
C VAL A 829 -2.35 41.21 -6.03
N VAL A 830 -3.00 41.72 -7.09
CA VAL A 830 -4.03 42.76 -6.94
C VAL A 830 -5.43 42.15 -7.05
N VAL A 831 -6.26 42.26 -6.01
CA VAL A 831 -7.66 41.83 -6.09
C VAL A 831 -8.52 42.99 -6.59
N ARG A 832 -8.94 42.94 -7.85
CA ARG A 832 -9.74 44.01 -8.48
C ARG A 832 -11.21 43.95 -8.08
N GLU A 833 -11.74 42.72 -8.05
CA GLU A 833 -13.12 42.48 -7.66
C GLU A 833 -13.23 41.31 -6.69
N ARG A 834 -14.10 41.48 -5.71
CA ARG A 834 -14.59 40.37 -4.90
C ARG A 834 -15.87 39.83 -5.53
N VAL A 835 -15.91 38.53 -5.77
CA VAL A 835 -17.12 37.82 -6.20
C VAL A 835 -17.68 37.06 -5.00
N ALA A 836 -18.92 37.38 -4.62
CA ALA A 836 -19.54 36.80 -3.42
C ALA A 836 -19.97 35.34 -3.63
N MET A 837 -19.67 34.49 -2.64
CA MET A 837 -20.02 33.07 -2.63
C MET A 837 -21.23 32.83 -1.74
N VAL A 838 -22.42 33.24 -2.18
CA VAL A 838 -23.66 33.06 -1.40
C VAL A 838 -24.10 31.59 -1.47
N PRO A 839 -24.42 30.95 -0.32
CA PRO A 839 -24.95 29.59 -0.31
C PRO A 839 -26.17 29.41 -1.24
N LEU A 840 -26.26 28.28 -1.93
CA LEU A 840 -27.35 27.99 -2.86
C LEU A 840 -28.70 27.97 -2.14
N ALA A 841 -28.75 27.47 -0.91
CA ALA A 841 -29.95 27.48 -0.07
C ALA A 841 -30.48 28.92 0.13
N TRP A 842 -29.62 29.90 0.30
CA TRP A 842 -30.04 31.30 0.47
C TRP A 842 -30.45 31.94 -0.86
N LYS A 843 -29.80 31.59 -1.97
CA LYS A 843 -30.18 32.09 -3.30
C LYS A 843 -31.53 31.57 -3.77
N THR A 844 -31.87 30.33 -3.40
CA THR A 844 -33.05 29.62 -3.90
C THR A 844 -34.23 29.60 -2.92
N GLY A 845 -34.07 30.18 -1.73
CA GLY A 845 -35.08 30.15 -0.68
C GLY A 845 -35.27 28.74 -0.09
N GLY A 846 -34.19 27.97 0.03
CA GLY A 846 -34.16 26.62 0.61
C GLY A 846 -34.59 25.51 -0.35
N LYS A 847 -34.82 25.80 -1.63
CA LYS A 847 -35.20 24.78 -2.63
C LYS A 847 -34.04 23.86 -3.03
N GLU A 848 -32.82 24.37 -2.95
CA GLU A 848 -31.60 23.72 -3.41
C GLU A 848 -30.42 24.04 -2.50
N GLY A 849 -29.36 23.24 -2.59
CA GLY A 849 -28.16 23.41 -1.78
C GLY A 849 -28.27 22.77 -0.39
N VAL A 850 -27.17 22.84 0.35
CA VAL A 850 -27.08 22.26 1.70
C VAL A 850 -27.92 23.11 2.65
N HIS A 851 -28.93 22.50 3.27
CA HIS A 851 -29.78 23.11 4.29
C HIS A 851 -29.81 22.22 5.54
N GLY A 852 -29.79 22.84 6.72
CA GLY A 852 -29.70 22.14 7.98
C GLY A 852 -29.41 23.09 9.14
N VAL A 853 -29.71 22.67 10.36
CA VAL A 853 -29.49 23.49 11.56
C VAL A 853 -27.99 23.75 11.76
N GLU A 854 -27.17 22.75 11.43
CA GLU A 854 -25.72 22.77 11.57
C GLU A 854 -25.07 23.76 10.60
N VAL A 855 -25.44 23.75 9.30
CA VAL A 855 -24.89 24.70 8.33
C VAL A 855 -25.34 26.13 8.61
N GLU A 856 -26.57 26.34 9.08
CA GLU A 856 -27.06 27.67 9.46
C GLU A 856 -26.32 28.21 10.69
N LYS A 857 -26.10 27.38 11.73
CA LYS A 857 -25.26 27.73 12.88
C LYS A 857 -23.82 28.05 12.48
N TYR A 858 -23.28 27.32 11.51
CA TYR A 858 -21.95 27.59 10.98
C TYR A 858 -21.88 28.91 10.19
N LEU A 859 -22.89 29.21 9.38
CA LEU A 859 -23.00 30.45 8.61
C LEU A 859 -23.22 31.66 9.52
N SER A 860 -24.03 31.55 10.57
CA SER A 860 -24.18 32.61 11.58
C SER A 860 -22.86 32.90 12.28
N THR A 861 -22.12 31.86 12.69
CA THR A 861 -20.78 31.99 13.29
C THR A 861 -19.81 32.73 12.35
N LYS A 862 -19.87 32.45 11.05
CA LYS A 862 -19.07 33.16 10.03
C LYS A 862 -19.38 34.66 9.97
N ILE A 863 -20.65 35.04 10.07
CA ILE A 863 -21.09 36.44 10.02
C ILE A 863 -20.75 37.15 11.33
N GLU A 864 -21.17 36.59 12.46
CA GLU A 864 -21.12 37.24 13.77
C GLU A 864 -19.70 37.30 14.33
N LYS A 865 -18.98 36.16 14.31
CA LYS A 865 -17.66 36.01 14.93
C LYS A 865 -16.52 36.25 13.96
N PHE A 866 -16.61 35.74 12.72
CA PHE A 866 -15.56 35.91 11.70
C PHE A 866 -15.78 37.09 10.74
N LYS A 867 -16.85 37.89 10.94
CA LYS A 867 -17.14 39.11 10.15
C LYS A 867 -17.18 38.88 8.64
N HIS A 868 -17.62 37.70 8.20
CA HIS A 868 -17.81 37.43 6.78
C HIS A 868 -18.91 38.34 6.21
N MET A 869 -18.67 38.86 5.00
CA MET A 869 -19.59 39.73 4.28
C MET A 869 -20.68 38.90 3.56
N LEU A 870 -21.47 38.18 4.35
CA LEU A 870 -22.63 37.40 3.92
C LEU A 870 -23.89 38.04 4.51
N SER A 871 -24.93 38.20 3.70
CA SER A 871 -26.25 38.63 4.18
C SER A 871 -27.30 37.65 3.67
N GLN A 872 -28.14 37.15 4.57
CA GLN A 872 -29.38 36.48 4.19
C GLN A 872 -30.27 37.56 3.56
N LYS A 873 -30.63 37.39 2.28
CA LYS A 873 -31.50 38.34 1.57
C LYS A 873 -32.95 37.95 1.74
#